data_AF-A0A353P1P0-F1
#
_entry.id   AF-A0A353P1P0-F1
#
_cell.length_a   1.000
_cell.length_b   1.000
_cell.length_c   1.000
_cell.angle_alpha   90.00
_cell.angle_beta   90.00
_cell.angle_gamma   90.00
#
_symmetry.space_group_name_H-M   'P 1'
#
loop_
_entity.id
_entity.type
_entity.pdbx_description
1 polymer ?
#
loop_
_entity_poly.entity_id
_entity_poly.type
_entity_poly.pdbx_seq_one_letter_code
_entity_poly.pdbx_strand_id
1 'polypeptide(L)'
;MLSYVLENCAKILLEIDMYNKIRMTLLFAMLLIISTCQISLASYSDWQSEETVDSDTIGLWHWNESSGNAANSVIGGLSLYPNGIADYSVGGGKFGNGANCPGTITGTDYWQISNDSNNGYNLDALESDASLSVAVWIKPDVLPTTENPRQVLVDKAYSTDPNAGYTMYLWYASGVTYLKVAIGTTSGTPVKESRVVYLYLGKWSHIAMTWNAATDTLKVYQDGSLLGSTASAGSVYAPSIQGSTNPRVLRIGERLGTVYGGFSGKVDDLKISKIAVDYAPYIPVVEDGDYYGWVNEEIVDDKTIGLWHWNESSGNANSAVPGGLPLYRYGLMGYDVGKFGNGALCPGGAASTDYWQIANNIGGMWGVDMDSAGSDPNLSIGVWVKPNQLPTSASPRQMIFDKANSHAPIAGYQMYLWYENSNSSVYLRAVIGTTAGARVQAQTNITNLTVGQWTHLAMVWDADDDTLRLYEDGAQIAAATDAGKIYRPSDGYNGATMYLLRVGNRIGSAFGTFNGVIDDLKVSRAALKYVLPPPPPVTGPYYDWLNDYNGTDAYSVALWNFDTPHASGLGTGQSAKDVITGDTQKLYLYGSPTIVTEGKFSWGLHLPGDQNGLDYTQVIGGGAGIFPSGSDSSLSVECWLNINDVSGQSIQYIFDKQYADKNGFKMYLSRDQIADPGIATPDYRLHFVTGDGTTTVGVSEVLSWEQGKWYHVAGTWDANSDTAKLYRSGNLVAAVSSPGMQIANSTQNLRVGQRLGAAYWTFDGTIDNARISNNAYNYSFDCDLANLPMWSQGDISGPEGQPDCYIDFYDVALLAEEWLNGEYGSFFDAAPDYSVGYDDDKLYPNGKIFGFSFYSVTEPDIYNLKNDGFTAMGPYYGSTPGNYLDEANSLGLKYFYHVGMTGLDPENFVLPSDSEIQSAVTAQVNAVKNDNTIAVWAIQPEELKYNQPNQMHYLQVAADAIRAADSAQGRPVWMYETNNRTDDHLAVSVAHQDLCGKGMYTNFTGNQNNRIYCKWTIEQELNAIGLSNPSATAIAVPEMFVDPDAQFAYLIPIWARHDVYLSLITGAKGVEIFSGWRRPELTNYFDEYYQGYASVARELNGDLNLGHVFLFGQRRSDISVTIMSGPATASMTTPEAYTASSINYANIADTTGARYLFLVNSANSDVTVNISGLPTETIRRQDIFDSTDYAAMNGDNFSVTLAPLAVKCYRFVPGGADISGPTGISDGKINMFDFATMAENWMECENPEDLQCQ
;
A
#
# COMPACT_ATOMS: atom_id res chain seq x y z
N MET A 1 -9.08 -18.11 -42.23
CA MET A 1 -9.05 -18.96 -41.02
C MET A 1 -10.25 -18.67 -40.12
N LEU A 2 -10.59 -17.39 -39.90
CA LEU A 2 -11.79 -16.96 -39.17
C LEU A 2 -13.12 -17.50 -39.74
N SER A 3 -13.27 -17.62 -41.06
CA SER A 3 -14.50 -18.18 -41.67
C SER A 3 -14.68 -19.69 -41.44
N TYR A 4 -13.57 -20.44 -41.35
CA TYR A 4 -13.58 -21.88 -41.07
C TYR A 4 -13.77 -22.17 -39.57
N VAL A 5 -13.33 -21.24 -38.70
CA VAL A 5 -13.61 -21.26 -37.26
C VAL A 5 -15.06 -20.87 -37.00
N LEU A 6 -15.60 -19.85 -37.67
CA LEU A 6 -17.01 -19.42 -37.55
C LEU A 6 -18.01 -20.51 -37.99
N GLU A 7 -17.74 -21.23 -39.08
CA GLU A 7 -18.60 -22.35 -39.52
C GLU A 7 -18.55 -23.56 -38.59
N ASN A 8 -17.41 -23.83 -37.94
CA ASN A 8 -17.28 -24.93 -36.98
C ASN A 8 -17.80 -24.56 -35.58
N CYS A 9 -17.64 -23.30 -35.16
CA CYS A 9 -18.24 -22.78 -33.92
C CYS A 9 -19.77 -22.72 -34.02
N ALA A 10 -20.34 -22.39 -35.19
CA ALA A 10 -21.78 -22.43 -35.41
C ALA A 10 -22.38 -23.85 -35.32
N LYS A 11 -21.59 -24.89 -35.62
CA LYS A 11 -21.98 -26.30 -35.43
C LYS A 11 -21.89 -26.74 -33.96
N ILE A 12 -20.87 -26.29 -33.23
CA ILE A 12 -20.72 -26.56 -31.79
C ILE A 12 -21.81 -25.82 -30.97
N LEU A 13 -22.24 -24.63 -31.42
CA LEU A 13 -23.34 -23.86 -30.82
C LEU A 13 -24.72 -24.54 -30.89
N LEU A 14 -24.91 -25.61 -31.68
CA LEU A 14 -26.17 -26.36 -31.73
C LEU A 14 -26.29 -27.46 -30.66
N GLU A 15 -25.20 -27.83 -29.97
CA GLU A 15 -25.16 -28.97 -29.03
C GLU A 15 -24.96 -28.60 -27.55
N ILE A 16 -24.80 -27.32 -27.21
CA ILE A 16 -24.56 -26.86 -25.82
C ILE A 16 -25.81 -26.19 -25.22
N ASP A 17 -26.08 -26.52 -23.95
CA ASP A 17 -27.22 -26.06 -23.16
C ASP A 17 -27.21 -24.54 -22.93
N MET A 18 -28.41 -23.97 -22.75
CA MET A 18 -28.72 -22.53 -22.82
C MET A 18 -27.94 -21.68 -21.81
N TYR A 19 -27.49 -22.28 -20.69
CA TYR A 19 -26.74 -21.60 -19.62
C TYR A 19 -25.31 -21.20 -20.04
N ASN A 20 -24.61 -22.05 -20.80
CA ASN A 20 -23.25 -21.77 -21.28
C ASN A 20 -23.23 -20.81 -22.49
N LYS A 21 -24.33 -20.75 -23.26
CA LYS A 21 -24.52 -19.76 -24.33
C LYS A 21 -24.60 -18.34 -23.79
N ILE A 22 -25.26 -18.16 -22.65
CA ILE A 22 -25.42 -16.84 -22.01
C ILE A 22 -24.08 -16.36 -21.45
N ARG A 23 -23.31 -17.22 -20.77
CA ARG A 23 -21.97 -16.89 -20.23
C ARG A 23 -20.95 -16.53 -21.31
N MET A 24 -20.87 -17.29 -22.41
CA MET A 24 -19.95 -16.95 -23.52
C MET A 24 -20.36 -15.68 -24.28
N THR A 25 -21.67 -15.40 -24.39
CA THR A 25 -22.18 -14.16 -25.02
C THR A 25 -21.92 -12.94 -24.13
N LEU A 26 -21.98 -13.10 -22.81
CA LEU A 26 -21.62 -12.07 -21.82
C LEU A 26 -20.11 -11.83 -21.76
N LEU A 27 -19.28 -12.87 -21.87
CA LEU A 27 -17.82 -12.73 -22.00
C LEU A 27 -17.46 -11.92 -23.27
N PHE A 28 -18.12 -12.20 -24.39
CA PHE A 28 -17.96 -11.45 -25.63
C PHE A 28 -18.49 -10.01 -25.55
N ALA A 29 -19.55 -9.77 -24.78
CA ALA A 29 -20.09 -8.43 -24.54
C ALA A 29 -19.19 -7.60 -23.60
N MET A 30 -18.62 -8.23 -22.55
CA MET A 30 -17.61 -7.61 -21.67
C MET A 30 -16.35 -7.23 -22.45
N LEU A 31 -15.84 -8.11 -23.32
CA LEU A 31 -14.73 -7.82 -24.23
C LEU A 31 -15.02 -6.67 -25.22
N LEU A 32 -16.28 -6.50 -25.64
CA LEU A 32 -16.69 -5.38 -26.51
C LEU A 32 -16.87 -4.07 -25.72
N ILE A 33 -17.36 -4.12 -24.48
CA ILE A 33 -17.61 -2.93 -23.66
C ILE A 33 -16.28 -2.32 -23.18
N ILE A 34 -15.29 -3.15 -22.84
CA ILE A 34 -13.90 -2.73 -22.54
C ILE A 34 -13.29 -1.95 -23.74
N SER A 35 -13.72 -2.23 -24.97
CA SER A 35 -13.24 -1.54 -26.17
C SER A 35 -13.87 -0.16 -26.45
N THR A 36 -14.90 0.25 -25.69
CA THR A 36 -15.70 1.45 -25.99
C THR A 36 -15.68 2.55 -24.92
N CYS A 37 -14.97 2.37 -23.81
CA CYS A 37 -14.78 3.45 -22.84
C CYS A 37 -13.78 4.46 -23.40
N GLN A 38 -14.27 5.62 -23.85
CA GLN A 38 -13.43 6.73 -24.28
C GLN A 38 -12.67 7.29 -23.06
N ILE A 39 -11.41 6.91 -22.92
CA ILE A 39 -10.46 7.59 -22.04
C ILE A 39 -10.18 8.97 -22.64
N SER A 40 -10.59 10.02 -21.94
CA SER A 40 -10.13 11.38 -22.24
C SER A 40 -8.64 11.47 -21.92
N LEU A 41 -7.84 11.83 -22.91
CA LEU A 41 -6.38 11.94 -22.88
C LEU A 41 -5.90 12.89 -21.76
N ALA A 42 -5.25 12.35 -20.74
CA ALA A 42 -4.32 13.08 -19.88
C ALA A 42 -2.90 13.02 -20.49
N SER A 43 -2.10 14.07 -20.29
CA SER A 43 -0.71 14.17 -20.76
C SER A 43 0.23 13.23 -19.98
N TYR A 44 1.09 12.51 -20.70
CA TYR A 44 2.08 11.57 -20.16
C TYR A 44 3.45 12.24 -19.99
N SER A 45 3.97 12.28 -18.75
CA SER A 45 5.26 12.94 -18.42
C SER A 45 6.37 11.98 -17.96
N ASP A 46 6.10 10.69 -17.82
CA ASP A 46 7.05 9.73 -17.23
C ASP A 46 8.32 9.54 -18.07
N TRP A 47 8.29 9.91 -19.36
CA TRP A 47 9.42 9.92 -20.29
C TRP A 47 10.60 10.82 -19.85
N GLN A 48 10.38 11.71 -18.87
CA GLN A 48 11.42 12.57 -18.29
C GLN A 48 12.31 11.82 -17.28
N SER A 49 11.80 10.71 -16.74
CA SER A 49 12.52 9.72 -15.95
C SER A 49 12.77 8.45 -16.78
N GLU A 50 13.55 7.52 -16.22
CA GLU A 50 13.72 6.20 -16.82
C GLU A 50 12.37 5.47 -16.88
N GLU A 51 11.97 5.06 -18.08
CA GLU A 51 10.64 4.50 -18.35
C GLU A 51 10.39 3.18 -17.61
N THR A 52 9.13 2.90 -17.26
CA THR A 52 8.72 1.62 -16.67
C THR A 52 7.72 0.90 -17.56
N VAL A 53 7.53 -0.40 -17.28
CA VAL A 53 6.51 -1.21 -17.94
C VAL A 53 5.14 -0.89 -17.34
N ASP A 54 4.17 -0.62 -18.22
CA ASP A 54 2.75 -0.53 -17.90
C ASP A 54 1.96 -1.61 -18.70
N SER A 55 0.65 -1.70 -18.48
CA SER A 55 -0.24 -2.65 -19.17
C SER A 55 -0.32 -2.45 -20.69
N ASP A 56 0.15 -1.30 -21.19
CA ASP A 56 0.15 -0.91 -22.58
C ASP A 56 1.50 -1.05 -23.28
N THR A 57 2.55 -1.36 -22.53
CA THR A 57 3.91 -1.53 -23.02
C THR A 57 4.06 -2.88 -23.71
N ILE A 58 4.49 -2.86 -24.98
CA ILE A 58 4.77 -4.06 -25.78
C ILE A 58 6.26 -4.24 -26.11
N GLY A 59 7.10 -3.27 -25.75
CA GLY A 59 8.55 -3.40 -25.77
C GLY A 59 9.21 -2.22 -25.05
N LEU A 60 10.23 -2.50 -24.23
CA LEU A 60 10.98 -1.48 -23.50
C LEU A 60 12.45 -1.91 -23.37
N TRP A 61 13.39 -1.09 -23.85
CA TRP A 61 14.83 -1.37 -23.77
C TRP A 61 15.59 -0.17 -23.21
N HIS A 62 16.27 -0.37 -22.08
CA HIS A 62 17.13 0.63 -21.43
C HIS A 62 18.61 0.52 -21.80
N TRP A 63 19.06 -0.60 -22.37
CA TRP A 63 20.49 -0.87 -22.58
C TRP A 63 21.37 -0.77 -21.31
N ASN A 64 20.78 -0.98 -20.12
CA ASN A 64 21.46 -0.87 -18.82
C ASN A 64 22.36 -2.04 -18.44
N GLU A 65 22.44 -3.06 -19.29
CA GLU A 65 23.33 -4.18 -19.07
C GLU A 65 24.80 -3.73 -19.06
N SER A 66 25.56 -4.17 -18.05
CA SER A 66 26.96 -3.75 -17.85
C SER A 66 27.95 -4.36 -18.86
N SER A 67 27.52 -5.40 -19.59
CA SER A 67 28.26 -6.09 -20.67
C SER A 67 27.35 -7.16 -21.29
N GLY A 68 27.45 -7.43 -22.59
CA GLY A 68 26.72 -8.55 -23.20
C GLY A 68 26.60 -8.45 -24.72
N ASN A 69 26.08 -9.50 -25.36
CA ASN A 69 25.81 -9.51 -26.81
C ASN A 69 24.35 -9.17 -27.14
N ALA A 70 23.54 -8.74 -26.18
CA ALA A 70 22.14 -8.38 -26.40
C ALA A 70 21.63 -7.47 -25.29
N ALA A 71 20.75 -6.51 -25.63
CA ALA A 71 19.95 -5.70 -24.72
C ALA A 71 18.57 -6.32 -24.60
N ASN A 72 18.22 -6.74 -23.39
CA ASN A 72 16.98 -7.44 -23.12
C ASN A 72 15.84 -6.46 -22.89
N SER A 73 14.67 -6.79 -23.41
CA SER A 73 13.47 -6.03 -23.09
C SER A 73 13.09 -6.27 -21.63
N VAL A 74 12.63 -5.22 -20.96
CA VAL A 74 12.14 -5.28 -19.56
C VAL A 74 10.93 -6.21 -19.43
N ILE A 75 10.08 -6.27 -20.46
CA ILE A 75 8.93 -7.19 -20.51
C ILE A 75 9.31 -8.67 -20.75
N GLY A 76 10.61 -8.97 -20.93
CA GLY A 76 11.12 -10.30 -21.24
C GLY A 76 10.89 -10.73 -22.69
N GLY A 77 11.60 -11.80 -23.12
CA GLY A 77 11.37 -12.48 -24.40
C GLY A 77 11.79 -11.74 -25.69
N LEU A 78 12.15 -10.46 -25.64
CA LEU A 78 12.53 -9.64 -26.79
C LEU A 78 13.93 -9.02 -26.61
N SER A 79 14.97 -9.62 -27.18
CA SER A 79 16.35 -9.12 -27.05
C SER A 79 16.87 -8.47 -28.34
N LEU A 80 17.46 -7.28 -28.22
CA LEU A 80 18.14 -6.56 -29.30
C LEU A 80 19.62 -6.90 -29.32
N TYR A 81 20.10 -7.45 -30.43
CA TYR A 81 21.50 -7.83 -30.63
C TYR A 81 22.21 -6.78 -31.48
N PRO A 82 23.41 -6.33 -31.08
CA PRO A 82 24.23 -5.46 -31.91
C PRO A 82 24.83 -6.25 -33.09
N ASN A 83 24.99 -5.58 -34.22
CA ASN A 83 25.69 -6.09 -35.39
C ASN A 83 26.75 -5.08 -35.84
N GLY A 84 27.85 -5.59 -36.40
CA GLY A 84 28.97 -4.75 -36.85
C GLY A 84 29.73 -4.14 -35.68
N ILE A 85 29.90 -2.81 -35.67
CA ILE A 85 30.56 -2.05 -34.59
C ILE A 85 29.56 -1.34 -33.64
N ALA A 86 28.26 -1.64 -33.73
CA ALA A 86 27.30 -1.23 -32.70
C ALA A 86 27.64 -1.94 -31.38
N ASP A 87 27.56 -1.23 -30.25
CA ASP A 87 27.90 -1.74 -28.92
C ASP A 87 27.24 -0.89 -27.83
N TYR A 88 27.35 -1.29 -26.57
CA TYR A 88 26.93 -0.52 -25.41
C TYR A 88 27.78 0.73 -25.20
N SER A 89 27.13 1.84 -24.85
CA SER A 89 27.76 3.07 -24.35
C SER A 89 27.74 3.06 -22.81
N VAL A 90 28.68 2.34 -22.20
CA VAL A 90 28.82 2.23 -20.73
C VAL A 90 28.96 3.62 -20.07
N GLY A 91 28.07 3.94 -19.12
CA GLY A 91 28.02 5.22 -18.40
C GLY A 91 27.74 6.44 -19.27
N GLY A 92 27.22 6.24 -20.48
CA GLY A 92 27.03 7.29 -21.47
C GLY A 92 25.62 7.36 -22.06
N GLY A 93 24.66 6.66 -21.45
CA GLY A 93 23.22 6.77 -21.73
C GLY A 93 22.60 8.07 -21.22
N LYS A 94 21.30 8.22 -21.43
CA LYS A 94 20.47 9.23 -20.77
C LYS A 94 20.19 8.79 -19.33
N PHE A 95 19.88 7.51 -19.14
CA PHE A 95 19.66 6.87 -17.85
C PHE A 95 20.59 5.65 -17.75
N GLY A 96 21.76 5.83 -17.15
CA GLY A 96 22.75 4.76 -17.03
C GLY A 96 23.55 4.49 -18.32
N ASN A 97 23.47 3.27 -18.84
CA ASN A 97 24.14 2.87 -20.09
C ASN A 97 23.21 3.18 -21.29
N GLY A 98 23.66 2.93 -22.52
CA GLY A 98 22.83 3.20 -23.70
C GLY A 98 23.34 2.46 -24.93
N ALA A 99 22.63 2.55 -26.05
CA ALA A 99 23.07 2.02 -27.33
C ALA A 99 24.01 2.99 -28.05
N ASN A 100 25.18 2.53 -28.48
CA ASN A 100 26.02 3.26 -29.43
C ASN A 100 25.65 2.89 -30.87
N CYS A 101 25.27 3.88 -31.68
CA CYS A 101 24.97 3.75 -33.10
C CYS A 101 26.05 4.50 -33.91
N PRO A 102 26.97 3.79 -34.58
CA PRO A 102 28.15 4.42 -35.18
C PRO A 102 27.88 5.12 -36.52
N GLY A 103 26.71 4.90 -37.13
CA GLY A 103 26.23 5.67 -38.28
C GLY A 103 27.01 5.49 -39.58
N THR A 104 27.45 4.27 -39.90
CA THR A 104 28.17 4.01 -41.14
C THR A 104 27.24 4.02 -42.36
N ILE A 105 27.74 4.53 -43.49
CA ILE A 105 26.99 4.61 -44.76
C ILE A 105 26.84 3.22 -45.42
N THR A 106 27.60 2.22 -44.96
CA THR A 106 27.62 0.87 -45.55
C THR A 106 26.53 -0.07 -45.01
N GLY A 107 25.70 0.38 -44.06
CA GLY A 107 24.49 -0.33 -43.64
C GLY A 107 24.76 -1.63 -42.86
N THR A 108 25.86 -1.72 -42.11
CA THR A 108 26.22 -2.93 -41.36
C THR A 108 26.11 -2.80 -39.86
N ASP A 109 25.96 -1.59 -39.31
CA ASP A 109 26.03 -1.35 -37.87
C ASP A 109 24.67 -0.94 -37.30
N TYR A 110 24.07 -1.82 -36.51
CA TYR A 110 22.73 -1.62 -35.97
C TYR A 110 22.43 -2.54 -34.80
N TRP A 111 21.35 -2.26 -34.09
CA TRP A 111 20.74 -3.20 -33.17
C TRP A 111 19.51 -3.82 -33.83
N GLN A 112 19.32 -5.13 -33.70
CA GLN A 112 18.15 -5.83 -34.25
C GLN A 112 17.61 -6.86 -33.28
N ILE A 113 16.30 -7.10 -33.31
CA ILE A 113 15.73 -8.25 -32.60
C ILE A 113 16.16 -9.56 -33.30
N SER A 114 16.54 -10.59 -32.55
CA SER A 114 16.93 -11.87 -33.16
C SER A 114 15.75 -12.56 -33.84
N ASN A 115 15.95 -13.02 -35.07
CA ASN A 115 15.06 -13.99 -35.73
C ASN A 115 15.22 -15.35 -35.02
N ASP A 116 14.56 -15.54 -33.88
CA ASP A 116 14.61 -16.83 -33.21
C ASP A 116 13.42 -17.69 -33.62
N SER A 117 13.46 -18.19 -34.86
CA SER A 117 12.47 -19.12 -35.39
C SER A 117 12.40 -20.45 -34.61
N ASN A 118 13.29 -20.67 -33.63
CA ASN A 118 13.36 -21.87 -32.82
C ASN A 118 12.74 -21.71 -31.42
N ASN A 119 12.42 -20.49 -30.99
CA ASN A 119 11.87 -20.20 -29.65
C ASN A 119 10.38 -19.83 -29.65
N GLY A 120 9.67 -19.98 -30.78
CA GLY A 120 8.22 -19.82 -30.83
C GLY A 120 7.69 -18.38 -30.74
N TYR A 121 8.55 -17.36 -30.76
CA TYR A 121 8.12 -15.96 -30.72
C TYR A 121 7.76 -15.42 -32.11
N ASN A 122 6.59 -14.78 -32.18
CA ASN A 122 6.06 -14.22 -33.41
C ASN A 122 6.67 -12.83 -33.68
N LEU A 123 7.16 -12.60 -34.91
CA LEU A 123 7.68 -11.31 -35.38
C LEU A 123 6.64 -10.17 -35.39
N ASP A 124 5.40 -10.54 -35.07
CA ASP A 124 4.22 -9.69 -34.93
C ASP A 124 4.04 -9.14 -33.49
N ALA A 125 4.88 -9.52 -32.51
CA ALA A 125 4.70 -9.13 -31.09
C ALA A 125 4.91 -7.62 -30.80
N LEU A 126 5.53 -6.88 -31.72
CA LEU A 126 5.80 -5.43 -31.62
C LEU A 126 4.87 -4.62 -32.52
N GLU A 127 3.72 -5.19 -32.83
CA GLU A 127 2.68 -4.66 -33.70
C GLU A 127 1.32 -4.73 -33.00
N SER A 128 0.42 -3.81 -33.34
CA SER A 128 -0.91 -3.69 -32.74
C SER A 128 -1.91 -3.46 -33.86
N ASP A 129 -3.04 -4.16 -33.83
CA ASP A 129 -4.18 -3.83 -34.72
C ASP A 129 -4.93 -2.56 -34.23
N ALA A 130 -4.50 -1.98 -33.10
CA ALA A 130 -5.03 -0.77 -32.48
C ALA A 130 -4.02 0.41 -32.59
N SER A 131 -4.16 1.42 -31.72
CA SER A 131 -3.22 2.56 -31.64
C SER A 131 -1.78 2.11 -31.34
N LEU A 132 -0.79 2.96 -31.62
CA LEU A 132 0.63 2.66 -31.43
C LEU A 132 1.40 3.91 -31.01
N SER A 133 2.35 3.77 -30.08
CA SER A 133 3.34 4.80 -29.76
C SER A 133 4.75 4.23 -29.80
N VAL A 134 5.71 5.01 -30.29
CA VAL A 134 7.14 4.70 -30.27
C VAL A 134 7.88 5.94 -29.78
N ALA A 135 8.64 5.80 -28.70
CA ALA A 135 9.37 6.87 -28.03
C ALA A 135 10.80 6.43 -27.72
N VAL A 136 11.76 7.36 -27.85
CA VAL A 136 13.17 7.06 -27.66
C VAL A 136 13.99 8.32 -27.38
N TRP A 137 15.01 8.21 -26.53
CA TRP A 137 16.03 9.24 -26.35
C TRP A 137 17.14 9.09 -27.39
N ILE A 138 17.56 10.20 -28.00
CA ILE A 138 18.66 10.24 -28.96
C ILE A 138 19.71 11.29 -28.59
N LYS A 139 20.97 11.00 -28.88
CA LYS A 139 22.10 11.94 -28.73
C LYS A 139 22.98 11.88 -29.98
N PRO A 140 22.75 12.76 -30.97
CA PRO A 140 23.46 12.69 -32.23
C PRO A 140 24.93 13.12 -32.08
N ASP A 141 25.85 12.34 -32.62
CA ASP A 141 27.26 12.73 -32.78
C ASP A 141 27.49 13.42 -34.13
N VAL A 142 26.67 13.08 -35.14
CA VAL A 142 26.68 13.72 -36.46
C VAL A 142 25.25 13.91 -36.96
N LEU A 143 24.88 15.13 -37.36
CA LEU A 143 23.59 15.42 -38.01
C LEU A 143 23.62 15.05 -39.50
N PRO A 144 22.47 14.72 -40.12
CA PRO A 144 22.41 14.45 -41.54
C PRO A 144 22.85 15.66 -42.38
N THR A 145 23.50 15.40 -43.51
CA THR A 145 24.09 16.41 -44.40
C THR A 145 23.57 16.23 -45.83
N THR A 146 24.03 17.05 -46.79
CA THR A 146 23.73 16.80 -48.21
C THR A 146 24.31 15.48 -48.73
N GLU A 147 25.39 14.98 -48.13
CA GLU A 147 26.06 13.73 -48.54
C GLU A 147 25.41 12.50 -47.91
N ASN A 148 24.94 12.63 -46.67
CA ASN A 148 24.13 11.62 -45.99
C ASN A 148 22.82 12.26 -45.52
N PRO A 149 21.83 12.40 -46.42
CA PRO A 149 20.64 13.18 -46.11
C PRO A 149 19.67 12.45 -45.19
N ARG A 150 19.85 11.16 -44.88
CA ARG A 150 18.90 10.38 -44.06
C ARG A 150 19.63 9.54 -43.03
N GLN A 151 19.22 9.65 -41.77
CA GLN A 151 19.74 8.85 -40.66
C GLN A 151 18.60 8.14 -39.94
N VAL A 152 18.60 6.80 -39.94
CA VAL A 152 17.48 6.00 -39.39
C VAL A 152 17.63 5.81 -37.88
N LEU A 153 16.57 6.13 -37.13
CA LEU A 153 16.50 5.94 -35.68
C LEU A 153 15.89 4.58 -35.33
N VAL A 154 14.64 4.34 -35.77
CA VAL A 154 13.85 3.13 -35.50
C VAL A 154 13.18 2.68 -36.79
N ASP A 155 13.29 1.40 -37.17
CA ASP A 155 12.67 0.84 -38.37
C ASP A 155 12.07 -0.55 -38.12
N LYS A 156 10.76 -0.66 -38.31
CA LYS A 156 9.98 -1.90 -38.40
C LYS A 156 9.14 -1.86 -39.68
N ALA A 157 9.73 -1.40 -40.80
CA ALA A 157 9.03 -1.19 -42.05
C ALA A 157 9.37 -2.25 -43.13
N TYR A 158 8.38 -2.64 -43.92
CA TYR A 158 8.46 -3.59 -45.04
C TYR A 158 9.16 -2.94 -46.26
N SER A 159 10.07 -3.68 -46.90
CA SER A 159 10.72 -3.32 -48.17
C SER A 159 11.54 -2.01 -48.20
N THR A 160 11.90 -1.54 -49.40
CA THR A 160 12.54 -0.23 -49.66
C THR A 160 11.56 0.94 -49.71
N ASP A 161 10.25 0.68 -49.63
CA ASP A 161 9.18 1.68 -49.56
C ASP A 161 8.38 1.50 -48.26
N PRO A 162 8.30 2.49 -47.34
CA PRO A 162 7.78 2.40 -45.95
C PRO A 162 6.28 2.12 -45.81
N ASN A 163 5.66 1.41 -46.77
CA ASN A 163 4.21 1.34 -46.85
C ASN A 163 3.58 0.38 -45.84
N ALA A 164 4.31 -0.61 -45.28
CA ALA A 164 3.79 -1.51 -44.25
C ALA A 164 4.69 -1.56 -43.00
N GLY A 165 4.14 -1.31 -41.81
CA GLY A 165 4.87 -1.17 -40.55
C GLY A 165 5.13 0.30 -40.18
N TYR A 166 6.18 0.56 -39.38
CA TYR A 166 6.49 1.91 -38.89
C TYR A 166 7.99 2.25 -38.93
N THR A 167 8.32 3.53 -39.11
CA THR A 167 9.72 4.01 -39.21
C THR A 167 9.87 5.45 -38.73
N MET A 168 11.03 5.76 -38.17
CA MET A 168 11.41 7.07 -37.67
C MET A 168 12.87 7.38 -38.08
N TYR A 169 13.08 8.51 -38.75
CA TYR A 169 14.40 8.90 -39.26
C TYR A 169 14.58 10.42 -39.36
N LEU A 170 15.82 10.88 -39.26
CA LEU A 170 16.21 12.27 -39.52
C LEU A 170 16.44 12.49 -41.02
N TRP A 171 16.02 13.62 -41.55
CA TRP A 171 16.17 13.98 -42.96
C TRP A 171 16.68 15.41 -43.14
N TYR A 172 17.83 15.57 -43.78
CA TYR A 172 18.34 16.88 -44.15
C TYR A 172 17.82 17.30 -45.52
N ALA A 173 17.10 18.42 -45.57
CA ALA A 173 16.61 19.03 -46.79
C ALA A 173 16.47 20.54 -46.64
N SER A 174 16.71 21.28 -47.73
CA SER A 174 16.50 22.74 -47.75
C SER A 174 17.22 23.52 -46.63
N GLY A 175 18.38 23.03 -46.17
CA GLY A 175 19.20 23.71 -45.15
C GLY A 175 18.84 23.40 -43.69
N VAL A 176 17.86 22.52 -43.43
CA VAL A 176 17.41 22.16 -42.07
C VAL A 176 17.21 20.65 -41.92
N THR A 177 17.19 20.18 -40.68
CA THR A 177 16.92 18.78 -40.33
C THR A 177 15.45 18.59 -39.97
N TYR A 178 14.83 17.58 -40.55
CA TYR A 178 13.48 17.14 -40.24
C TYR A 178 13.51 15.82 -39.49
N LEU A 179 12.60 15.65 -38.54
CA LEU A 179 12.18 14.33 -38.09
C LEU A 179 11.05 13.86 -38.99
N LYS A 180 11.21 12.68 -39.57
CA LYS A 180 10.23 12.02 -40.41
C LYS A 180 9.79 10.72 -39.78
N VAL A 181 8.47 10.57 -39.74
CA VAL A 181 7.81 9.36 -39.26
C VAL A 181 6.87 8.85 -40.33
N ALA A 182 6.67 7.54 -40.37
CA ALA A 182 5.66 6.93 -41.23
C ALA A 182 5.09 5.67 -40.59
N ILE A 183 3.80 5.44 -40.84
CA ILE A 183 3.09 4.22 -40.47
C ILE A 183 2.16 3.77 -41.61
N GLY A 184 2.03 2.47 -41.86
CA GLY A 184 1.16 1.96 -42.93
C GLY A 184 0.97 0.43 -42.96
N THR A 185 0.23 -0.06 -43.97
CA THR A 185 -0.08 -1.49 -44.19
C THR A 185 0.38 -2.00 -45.56
N THR A 186 0.40 -3.33 -45.76
CA THR A 186 0.83 -3.96 -47.03
C THR A 186 -0.04 -3.62 -48.24
N SER A 187 -1.22 -3.05 -48.04
CA SER A 187 -2.21 -2.75 -49.09
C SER A 187 -2.60 -1.26 -49.20
N GLY A 188 -2.06 -0.38 -48.34
CA GLY A 188 -2.45 1.04 -48.23
C GLY A 188 -1.34 2.06 -48.52
N THR A 189 -1.71 3.35 -48.67
CA THR A 189 -0.75 4.47 -48.76
C THR A 189 -0.33 4.88 -47.35
N PRO A 190 0.96 4.90 -46.97
CA PRO A 190 1.36 5.20 -45.60
C PRO A 190 1.02 6.63 -45.19
N VAL A 191 0.65 6.80 -43.93
CA VAL A 191 0.53 8.11 -43.29
C VAL A 191 1.93 8.57 -42.92
N LYS A 192 2.28 9.80 -43.29
CA LYS A 192 3.61 10.38 -43.09
C LYS A 192 3.47 11.72 -42.41
N GLU A 193 4.40 12.02 -41.50
CA GLU A 193 4.55 13.34 -40.92
C GLU A 193 6.02 13.75 -40.91
N SER A 194 6.28 15.03 -41.16
CA SER A 194 7.61 15.61 -41.30
C SER A 194 7.64 16.98 -40.66
N ARG A 195 8.44 17.16 -39.62
CA ARG A 195 8.59 18.44 -38.92
C ARG A 195 10.05 18.78 -38.70
N VAL A 196 10.36 20.08 -38.71
CA VAL A 196 11.71 20.57 -38.42
C VAL A 196 12.03 20.24 -36.96
N VAL A 197 13.22 19.70 -36.71
CA VAL A 197 13.73 19.43 -35.37
C VAL A 197 15.04 20.17 -35.15
N TYR A 198 15.24 20.65 -33.93
CA TYR A 198 16.45 21.36 -33.53
C TYR A 198 17.24 20.45 -32.60
N LEU A 199 18.25 19.79 -33.16
CA LEU A 199 19.10 18.83 -32.46
C LEU A 199 20.51 19.40 -32.30
N TYR A 200 21.10 19.20 -31.14
CA TYR A 200 22.47 19.63 -30.84
C TYR A 200 23.38 18.41 -30.70
N LEU A 201 24.58 18.52 -31.27
CA LEU A 201 25.56 17.44 -31.21
C LEU A 201 25.94 17.14 -29.75
N GLY A 202 25.97 15.87 -29.40
CA GLY A 202 26.32 15.39 -28.07
C GLY A 202 25.31 15.73 -26.96
N LYS A 203 24.11 16.23 -27.31
CA LYS A 203 23.02 16.50 -26.36
C LYS A 203 21.89 15.48 -26.55
N TRP A 204 21.24 15.12 -25.44
CA TRP A 204 20.09 14.22 -25.44
C TRP A 204 18.83 14.99 -25.82
N SER A 205 18.03 14.42 -26.72
CA SER A 205 16.67 14.86 -27.03
C SER A 205 15.74 13.65 -27.06
N HIS A 206 14.54 13.80 -26.50
CA HIS A 206 13.49 12.80 -26.55
C HIS A 206 12.67 12.97 -27.84
N ILE A 207 12.40 11.87 -28.54
CA ILE A 207 11.69 11.88 -29.82
C ILE A 207 10.61 10.80 -29.81
N ALA A 208 9.39 11.16 -30.18
CA ALA A 208 8.27 10.22 -30.21
C ALA A 208 7.35 10.38 -31.42
N MET A 209 6.69 9.28 -31.80
CA MET A 209 5.57 9.25 -32.73
C MET A 209 4.39 8.48 -32.15
N THR A 210 3.17 8.94 -32.44
CA THR A 210 1.93 8.29 -31.95
C THR A 210 0.90 8.18 -33.06
N TRP A 211 0.37 6.99 -33.27
CA TRP A 211 -0.74 6.70 -34.16
C TRP A 211 -1.99 6.39 -33.34
N ASN A 212 -3.04 7.17 -33.53
CA ASN A 212 -4.35 6.90 -32.94
C ASN A 212 -5.28 6.31 -34.00
N ALA A 213 -5.63 5.04 -33.82
CA ALA A 213 -6.48 4.31 -34.76
C ALA A 213 -7.95 4.74 -34.72
N ALA A 214 -8.42 5.37 -33.63
CA ALA A 214 -9.79 5.86 -33.51
C ALA A 214 -9.98 7.20 -34.25
N THR A 215 -8.95 8.04 -34.27
CA THR A 215 -8.98 9.36 -34.93
C THR A 215 -8.26 9.39 -36.27
N ASP A 216 -7.62 8.29 -36.67
CA ASP A 216 -6.78 8.19 -37.88
C ASP A 216 -5.68 9.27 -37.95
N THR A 217 -5.05 9.58 -36.81
CA THR A 217 -4.05 10.66 -36.70
C THR A 217 -2.67 10.17 -36.29
N LEU A 218 -1.65 10.60 -37.03
CA LEU A 218 -0.23 10.44 -36.71
C LEU A 218 0.32 11.76 -36.14
N LYS A 219 0.83 11.75 -34.91
CA LYS A 219 1.49 12.90 -34.26
C LYS A 219 2.99 12.65 -34.04
N VAL A 220 3.75 13.73 -33.90
CA VAL A 220 5.22 13.72 -33.70
C VAL A 220 5.62 14.70 -32.60
N TYR A 221 6.53 14.31 -31.73
CA TYR A 221 6.96 15.08 -30.58
C TYR A 221 8.50 15.19 -30.50
N GLN A 222 9.00 16.31 -29.98
CA GLN A 222 10.39 16.48 -29.54
C GLN A 222 10.38 17.08 -28.14
N ASP A 223 11.10 16.46 -27.21
CA ASP A 223 11.28 16.94 -25.83
C ASP A 223 9.93 17.29 -25.17
N GLY A 224 8.94 16.42 -25.41
CA GLY A 224 7.56 16.59 -25.01
C GLY A 224 6.73 17.48 -25.94
N SER A 225 7.29 18.50 -26.59
CA SER A 225 6.50 19.39 -27.45
C SER A 225 5.89 18.68 -28.68
N LEU A 226 4.58 18.83 -28.91
CA LEU A 226 3.91 18.41 -30.14
C LEU A 226 4.40 19.27 -31.32
N LEU A 227 5.07 18.65 -32.30
CA LEU A 227 5.59 19.33 -33.48
C LEU A 227 4.60 19.35 -34.64
N GLY A 228 3.74 18.34 -34.75
CA GLY A 228 2.84 18.18 -35.89
C GLY A 228 1.90 17.00 -35.78
N SER A 229 0.82 17.08 -36.55
CA SER A 229 -0.21 16.05 -36.67
C SER A 229 -0.71 15.94 -38.11
N THR A 230 -0.80 14.72 -38.63
CA THR A 230 -1.38 14.40 -39.94
C THR A 230 -2.55 13.44 -39.76
N ALA A 231 -3.73 13.82 -40.24
CA ALA A 231 -4.89 12.93 -40.33
C ALA A 231 -4.91 12.15 -41.65
N SER A 232 -5.37 10.89 -41.63
CA SER A 232 -5.55 10.06 -42.82
C SER A 232 -6.95 10.25 -43.43
N ALA A 233 -7.06 10.19 -44.76
CA ALA A 233 -8.33 10.27 -45.48
C ALA A 233 -8.99 8.89 -45.64
N GLY A 234 -9.54 8.34 -44.55
CA GLY A 234 -10.59 7.31 -44.61
C GLY A 234 -10.13 5.87 -44.89
N SER A 235 -9.07 5.39 -44.25
CA SER A 235 -8.77 3.96 -44.17
C SER A 235 -8.13 3.66 -42.82
N VAL A 236 -8.66 2.68 -42.08
CA VAL A 236 -8.10 2.23 -40.79
C VAL A 236 -6.74 1.59 -41.06
N TYR A 237 -5.65 2.25 -40.67
CA TYR A 237 -4.29 1.71 -40.77
C TYR A 237 -3.91 1.04 -39.45
N ALA A 238 -4.24 -0.24 -39.30
CA ALA A 238 -3.58 -1.08 -38.30
C ALA A 238 -2.17 -1.42 -38.82
N PRO A 239 -1.06 -1.17 -38.08
CA PRO A 239 0.27 -1.65 -38.45
C PRO A 239 0.34 -3.18 -38.32
N SER A 240 -0.39 -3.89 -39.18
CA SER A 240 -0.48 -5.34 -39.18
C SER A 240 0.22 -5.88 -40.42
N ILE A 241 1.29 -6.66 -40.22
CA ILE A 241 1.91 -7.45 -41.30
C ILE A 241 1.29 -8.85 -41.47
N GLN A 242 0.16 -9.14 -40.79
CA GLN A 242 -0.49 -10.46 -40.82
C GLN A 242 -0.72 -10.94 -42.26
N GLY A 243 -0.09 -12.08 -42.59
CA GLY A 243 -0.20 -12.75 -43.90
C GLY A 243 0.93 -12.48 -44.89
N SER A 244 1.99 -11.77 -44.49
CA SER A 244 3.18 -11.55 -45.33
C SER A 244 4.11 -12.76 -45.35
N THR A 245 4.66 -13.11 -46.52
CA THR A 245 5.61 -14.21 -46.70
C THR A 245 7.07 -13.83 -46.37
N ASN A 246 7.34 -12.58 -45.95
CA ASN A 246 8.69 -12.10 -45.60
C ASN A 246 8.69 -10.91 -44.60
N PRO A 247 8.34 -11.12 -43.32
CA PRO A 247 8.33 -10.08 -42.28
C PRO A 247 9.75 -9.57 -41.94
N ARG A 248 9.92 -8.25 -41.71
CA ARG A 248 11.19 -7.65 -41.24
C ARG A 248 11.19 -7.43 -39.72
N VAL A 249 12.35 -7.66 -39.11
CA VAL A 249 12.65 -7.45 -37.67
C VAL A 249 12.75 -5.96 -37.31
N LEU A 250 12.49 -5.61 -36.04
CA LEU A 250 12.77 -4.28 -35.48
C LEU A 250 14.29 -4.00 -35.57
N ARG A 251 14.66 -2.82 -36.06
CA ARG A 251 16.04 -2.34 -36.09
C ARG A 251 16.17 -0.93 -35.55
N ILE A 252 17.26 -0.70 -34.82
CA ILE A 252 17.65 0.60 -34.28
C ILE A 252 18.97 1.02 -34.90
N GLY A 253 19.01 2.25 -35.40
CA GLY A 253 20.21 2.86 -35.97
C GLY A 253 20.48 2.60 -37.45
N GLU A 254 19.73 1.73 -38.15
CA GLU A 254 19.93 1.47 -39.59
C GLU A 254 18.70 0.83 -40.28
N ARG A 255 18.61 0.96 -41.61
CA ARG A 255 17.65 0.25 -42.46
C ARG A 255 18.34 -0.52 -43.60
N LEU A 256 18.41 -1.84 -43.46
CA LEU A 256 19.02 -2.74 -44.46
C LEU A 256 18.37 -2.69 -45.85
N GLY A 257 19.22 -2.69 -46.88
CA GLY A 257 18.80 -2.74 -48.28
C GLY A 257 18.30 -1.40 -48.83
N THR A 258 18.58 -0.28 -48.15
CA THR A 258 18.30 1.08 -48.61
C THR A 258 19.58 1.89 -48.78
N VAL A 259 19.46 3.08 -49.37
CA VAL A 259 20.55 4.07 -49.45
C VAL A 259 20.53 5.05 -48.26
N TYR A 260 19.77 4.73 -47.21
CA TYR A 260 19.70 5.58 -46.02
C TYR A 260 20.97 5.32 -45.21
N GLY A 261 21.52 6.35 -44.58
CA GLY A 261 22.61 6.15 -43.64
C GLY A 261 22.07 5.74 -42.28
N GLY A 262 22.94 5.09 -41.51
CA GLY A 262 22.68 4.81 -40.11
C GLY A 262 22.72 6.07 -39.26
N PHE A 263 22.02 6.05 -38.14
CA PHE A 263 22.14 7.10 -37.13
C PHE A 263 23.53 7.07 -36.50
N SER A 264 24.16 8.24 -36.42
CA SER A 264 25.47 8.44 -35.81
C SER A 264 25.29 9.17 -34.48
N GLY A 265 25.37 8.43 -33.38
CA GLY A 265 25.12 8.94 -32.05
C GLY A 265 24.73 7.83 -31.08
N LYS A 266 24.12 8.22 -29.96
CA LYS A 266 23.64 7.30 -28.93
C LYS A 266 22.12 7.29 -28.87
N VAL A 267 21.56 6.14 -28.50
CA VAL A 267 20.13 5.93 -28.32
C VAL A 267 19.92 5.33 -26.94
N ASP A 268 18.84 5.70 -26.28
CA ASP A 268 18.49 5.16 -24.97
C ASP A 268 16.97 5.12 -24.77
N ASP A 269 16.54 4.27 -23.86
CA ASP A 269 15.16 4.16 -23.37
C ASP A 269 14.09 4.09 -24.47
N LEU A 270 14.18 3.04 -25.30
CA LEU A 270 13.22 2.80 -26.38
C LEU A 270 11.96 2.14 -25.82
N LYS A 271 10.82 2.82 -25.89
CA LYS A 271 9.50 2.29 -25.51
C LYS A 271 8.57 2.18 -26.71
N ILE A 272 7.83 1.08 -26.78
CA ILE A 272 6.77 0.82 -27.76
C ILE A 272 5.50 0.42 -27.00
N SER A 273 4.39 1.10 -27.27
CA SER A 273 3.10 0.89 -26.58
C SER A 273 1.94 0.67 -27.55
N LYS A 274 0.93 -0.10 -27.14
CA LYS A 274 -0.31 -0.41 -27.92
C LYS A 274 -1.41 0.67 -27.82
N ILE A 275 -1.07 1.84 -27.29
CA ILE A 275 -1.96 3.02 -27.20
C ILE A 275 -1.32 4.23 -27.89
N ALA A 276 -2.12 5.28 -28.13
CA ALA A 276 -1.62 6.58 -28.58
C ALA A 276 -1.37 7.47 -27.35
N VAL A 277 -0.11 7.56 -26.94
CA VAL A 277 0.35 8.37 -25.79
C VAL A 277 0.39 9.85 -26.21
N ASP A 278 0.03 10.78 -25.32
CA ASP A 278 0.27 12.20 -25.55
C ASP A 278 1.51 12.65 -24.76
N TYR A 279 2.64 12.82 -25.44
CA TYR A 279 3.91 13.20 -24.82
C TYR A 279 4.02 14.70 -24.53
N ALA A 280 3.02 15.50 -24.93
CA ALA A 280 2.97 16.92 -24.60
C ALA A 280 2.80 17.14 -23.10
N PRO A 281 3.72 17.83 -22.40
CA PRO A 281 3.40 18.31 -21.06
C PRO A 281 2.18 19.22 -21.19
N TYR A 282 1.27 19.13 -20.22
CA TYR A 282 0.11 20.02 -20.15
C TYR A 282 0.58 21.48 -20.13
N ILE A 283 0.51 22.15 -21.28
CA ILE A 283 0.61 23.60 -21.37
C ILE A 283 -0.86 24.05 -21.49
N PRO A 284 -1.49 24.56 -20.41
CA PRO A 284 -2.79 25.18 -20.56
C PRO A 284 -2.64 26.31 -21.59
N VAL A 285 -3.52 26.32 -22.58
CA VAL A 285 -3.67 27.47 -23.47
C VAL A 285 -3.98 28.67 -22.58
N VAL A 286 -3.06 29.62 -22.50
CA VAL A 286 -3.18 30.76 -21.60
C VAL A 286 -4.05 31.82 -22.26
N GLU A 287 -5.30 31.95 -21.80
CA GLU A 287 -5.92 33.27 -21.76
C GLU A 287 -5.13 34.13 -20.75
N ASP A 288 -4.76 35.36 -21.13
CA ASP A 288 -4.32 36.43 -20.22
C ASP A 288 -2.86 36.46 -19.69
N GLY A 289 -1.86 36.22 -20.55
CA GLY A 289 -0.50 36.79 -20.35
C GLY A 289 0.40 36.16 -19.26
N ASP A 290 -0.02 35.04 -18.65
CA ASP A 290 0.76 34.27 -17.67
C ASP A 290 1.92 33.49 -18.31
N TYR A 291 3.08 33.46 -17.63
CA TYR A 291 4.33 32.86 -18.09
C TYR A 291 4.81 31.75 -17.15
N TYR A 292 4.82 30.51 -17.67
CA TYR A 292 5.18 29.29 -16.95
C TYR A 292 6.57 28.74 -17.32
N GLY A 293 7.24 29.27 -18.35
CA GLY A 293 8.45 28.66 -18.92
C GLY A 293 9.63 28.50 -17.96
N TRP A 294 9.64 29.26 -16.86
CA TRP A 294 10.72 29.31 -15.87
C TRP A 294 10.81 28.08 -14.94
N VAL A 295 9.77 27.23 -14.88
CA VAL A 295 9.79 26.02 -14.04
C VAL A 295 10.61 24.87 -14.63
N ASN A 296 10.88 24.93 -15.93
CA ASN A 296 11.77 24.03 -16.65
C ASN A 296 13.03 24.79 -17.07
N GLU A 297 14.01 24.07 -17.62
CA GLU A 297 15.14 24.72 -18.28
C GLU A 297 14.61 25.67 -19.38
N GLU A 298 15.01 26.93 -19.30
CA GLU A 298 14.43 28.00 -20.12
C GLU A 298 14.64 27.75 -21.62
N ILE A 299 13.70 28.19 -22.45
CA ILE A 299 13.81 28.05 -23.92
C ILE A 299 13.77 29.39 -24.63
N VAL A 300 14.36 29.40 -25.84
CA VAL A 300 14.35 30.57 -26.72
C VAL A 300 12.98 30.67 -27.41
N ASP A 301 12.27 31.76 -27.16
CA ASP A 301 11.07 32.17 -27.90
C ASP A 301 11.36 33.39 -28.80
N ASP A 302 10.35 33.91 -29.49
CA ASP A 302 10.50 35.06 -30.40
C ASP A 302 10.73 36.39 -29.69
N LYS A 303 10.54 36.45 -28.36
CA LYS A 303 10.76 37.61 -27.49
C LYS A 303 12.05 37.50 -26.67
N THR A 304 12.66 36.33 -26.56
CA THR A 304 13.96 36.13 -25.93
C THR A 304 15.06 36.87 -26.71
N ILE A 305 15.74 37.80 -26.05
CA ILE A 305 16.88 38.54 -26.61
C ILE A 305 18.23 38.09 -26.04
N GLY A 306 18.22 37.40 -24.90
CA GLY A 306 19.40 36.72 -24.35
C GLY A 306 18.98 35.55 -23.45
N LEU A 307 19.71 34.44 -23.53
CA LEU A 307 19.50 33.27 -22.69
C LEU A 307 20.84 32.56 -22.48
N TRP A 308 21.22 32.37 -21.22
CA TRP A 308 22.46 31.69 -20.84
C TRP A 308 22.18 30.65 -19.76
N HIS A 309 22.43 29.38 -20.10
CA HIS A 309 22.26 28.22 -19.21
C HIS A 309 23.53 27.86 -18.44
N TRP A 310 24.70 28.43 -18.78
CA TRP A 310 26.00 28.00 -18.24
C TRP A 310 26.32 26.49 -18.33
N ASN A 311 25.66 25.77 -19.25
CA ASN A 311 25.82 24.33 -19.45
C ASN A 311 27.16 23.89 -20.09
N GLU A 312 28.09 24.81 -20.28
CA GLU A 312 29.47 24.48 -20.65
C GLU A 312 30.25 23.93 -19.46
N SER A 313 31.29 23.14 -19.73
CA SER A 313 32.17 22.61 -18.68
C SER A 313 33.33 23.55 -18.33
N SER A 314 33.63 24.53 -19.18
CA SER A 314 34.65 25.54 -18.96
C SER A 314 34.54 26.69 -19.98
N GLY A 315 35.22 27.81 -19.72
CA GLY A 315 35.31 28.93 -20.66
C GLY A 315 34.23 30.00 -20.48
N ASN A 316 33.71 30.49 -21.60
CA ASN A 316 32.65 31.51 -21.66
C ASN A 316 31.28 30.82 -21.73
N ALA A 317 30.23 31.45 -21.19
CA ALA A 317 28.87 30.94 -21.33
C ALA A 317 28.28 31.38 -22.67
N ASN A 318 27.90 30.44 -23.52
CA ASN A 318 27.33 30.74 -24.82
C ASN A 318 25.86 31.15 -24.68
N SER A 319 25.41 32.03 -25.58
CA SER A 319 23.99 32.36 -25.68
C SER A 319 23.25 31.22 -26.37
N ALA A 320 22.15 30.76 -25.79
CA ALA A 320 21.22 29.83 -26.43
C ALA A 320 20.43 30.48 -27.58
N VAL A 321 20.30 31.81 -27.58
CA VAL A 321 19.71 32.57 -28.70
C VAL A 321 20.60 32.45 -29.94
N PRO A 322 20.09 32.01 -31.11
CA PRO A 322 20.87 31.93 -32.33
C PRO A 322 21.51 33.27 -32.72
N GLY A 323 22.85 33.29 -32.84
CA GLY A 323 23.61 34.52 -33.14
C GLY A 323 23.75 35.48 -31.96
N GLY A 324 23.28 35.11 -30.77
CA GLY A 324 23.45 35.89 -29.54
C GLY A 324 24.89 35.93 -29.03
N LEU A 325 25.19 36.93 -28.20
CA LEU A 325 26.54 37.17 -27.70
C LEU A 325 26.83 36.31 -26.45
N PRO A 326 28.02 35.68 -26.34
CA PRO A 326 28.41 34.95 -25.14
C PRO A 326 28.73 35.90 -23.96
N LEU A 327 28.63 35.37 -22.75
CA LEU A 327 29.13 35.98 -21.52
C LEU A 327 30.57 35.50 -21.26
N TYR A 328 31.50 36.44 -21.28
CA TYR A 328 32.90 36.22 -20.94
C TYR A 328 33.12 36.20 -19.44
N ARG A 329 33.96 35.27 -19.00
CA ARG A 329 34.34 35.06 -17.60
C ARG A 329 35.48 35.99 -17.20
N TYR A 330 35.32 36.75 -16.11
CA TYR A 330 36.38 37.58 -15.52
C TYR A 330 36.63 37.23 -14.05
N GLY A 331 37.89 37.28 -13.63
CA GLY A 331 38.28 37.03 -12.25
C GLY A 331 38.09 35.57 -11.82
N LEU A 332 37.60 35.37 -10.59
CA LEU A 332 37.40 34.07 -9.94
C LEU A 332 36.02 33.45 -10.16
N MET A 333 35.17 34.02 -11.03
CA MET A 333 33.91 33.39 -11.46
C MET A 333 34.17 31.97 -11.95
N GLY A 334 33.23 31.04 -11.91
CA GLY A 334 33.43 29.65 -12.31
C GLY A 334 32.16 28.94 -12.76
N TYR A 335 32.26 27.61 -12.95
CA TYR A 335 31.11 26.73 -13.14
C TYR A 335 30.95 25.86 -11.89
N ASP A 336 29.71 25.61 -11.49
CA ASP A 336 29.31 24.66 -10.43
C ASP A 336 27.99 24.00 -10.85
N VAL A 337 27.42 23.12 -10.04
CA VAL A 337 26.13 22.47 -10.32
C VAL A 337 25.02 23.53 -10.33
N GLY A 338 24.33 23.64 -11.47
CA GLY A 338 23.21 24.55 -11.71
C GLY A 338 21.87 24.02 -11.19
N LYS A 339 20.81 24.78 -11.41
CA LYS A 339 19.42 24.32 -11.28
C LYS A 339 19.11 23.32 -12.40
N PHE A 340 19.60 23.61 -13.60
CA PHE A 340 19.50 22.77 -14.78
C PHE A 340 20.89 22.58 -15.38
N GLY A 341 21.51 21.43 -15.11
CA GLY A 341 22.88 21.16 -15.55
C GLY A 341 23.94 21.94 -14.77
N ASN A 342 24.73 22.78 -15.43
CA ASN A 342 25.80 23.57 -14.80
C ASN A 342 25.35 25.03 -14.63
N GLY A 343 25.80 25.71 -13.58
CA GLY A 343 25.52 27.12 -13.32
C GLY A 343 26.78 27.98 -13.14
N ALA A 344 26.60 29.29 -13.13
CA ALA A 344 27.61 30.29 -12.85
C ALA A 344 27.96 30.37 -11.36
N LEU A 345 29.11 29.82 -11.00
CA LEU A 345 29.69 30.02 -9.67
C LEU A 345 30.16 31.47 -9.47
N CYS A 346 29.63 32.12 -8.45
CA CYS A 346 30.00 33.45 -8.00
C CYS A 346 30.66 33.32 -6.61
N PRO A 347 31.97 33.62 -6.46
CA PRO A 347 32.76 33.26 -5.28
C PRO A 347 32.48 34.11 -4.02
N GLY A 348 31.64 35.16 -4.13
CA GLY A 348 31.46 36.14 -3.08
C GLY A 348 32.69 37.04 -2.84
N GLY A 349 32.52 38.05 -1.97
CA GLY A 349 33.60 38.95 -1.55
C GLY A 349 33.42 40.40 -2.01
N ALA A 350 34.22 41.31 -1.45
CA ALA A 350 34.16 42.76 -1.72
C ALA A 350 34.94 43.20 -2.97
N ALA A 351 35.52 42.25 -3.71
CA ALA A 351 36.35 42.54 -4.88
C ALA A 351 35.48 42.90 -6.10
N SER A 352 35.71 44.05 -6.72
CA SER A 352 34.93 44.53 -7.87
C SER A 352 35.38 43.96 -9.24
N THR A 353 36.08 42.83 -9.25
CA THR A 353 36.77 42.28 -10.44
C THR A 353 36.22 40.95 -10.94
N ASP A 354 35.37 40.27 -10.16
CA ASP A 354 34.81 38.96 -10.50
C ASP A 354 33.40 39.15 -11.08
N TYR A 355 33.19 38.87 -12.36
CA TYR A 355 31.88 38.97 -13.02
C TYR A 355 31.85 38.19 -14.34
N TRP A 356 30.65 37.86 -14.80
CA TRP A 356 30.40 37.51 -16.20
C TRP A 356 29.97 38.77 -16.96
N GLN A 357 30.43 38.95 -18.19
CA GLN A 357 30.10 40.14 -18.99
C GLN A 357 29.91 39.79 -20.47
N ILE A 358 28.91 40.37 -21.11
CA ILE A 358 28.68 40.18 -22.55
C ILE A 358 29.88 40.67 -23.39
N ALA A 359 30.15 40.03 -24.52
CA ALA A 359 31.27 40.36 -25.40
C ALA A 359 31.39 41.88 -25.70
N ASN A 360 32.56 42.47 -25.42
CA ASN A 360 32.94 43.79 -25.97
C ASN A 360 33.47 43.57 -27.39
N ASN A 361 32.84 44.16 -28.40
CA ASN A 361 33.23 43.94 -29.79
C ASN A 361 34.70 44.30 -30.04
N ILE A 362 35.50 43.31 -30.44
CA ILE A 362 36.88 43.50 -30.90
C ILE A 362 36.80 44.08 -32.33
N GLY A 363 37.11 45.37 -32.48
CA GLY A 363 37.50 45.94 -33.78
C GLY A 363 36.37 46.40 -34.72
N GLY A 364 35.58 47.40 -34.30
CA GLY A 364 34.98 48.34 -35.27
C GLY A 364 33.53 48.07 -35.71
N MET A 365 32.84 47.12 -35.10
CA MET A 365 31.38 47.05 -35.14
C MET A 365 30.84 47.63 -33.83
N TRP A 366 30.35 48.87 -33.86
CA TRP A 366 29.56 49.44 -32.77
C TRP A 366 28.42 48.48 -32.47
N GLY A 367 28.24 48.15 -31.18
CA GLY A 367 27.49 47.00 -30.70
C GLY A 367 26.21 46.74 -31.47
N VAL A 368 25.97 45.48 -31.81
CA VAL A 368 24.60 45.00 -31.96
C VAL A 368 23.98 45.26 -30.60
N ASP A 369 23.34 46.41 -30.50
CA ASP A 369 22.54 46.78 -29.36
C ASP A 369 21.50 45.65 -29.26
N MET A 370 21.52 44.92 -28.14
CA MET A 370 20.47 43.96 -27.83
C MET A 370 19.09 44.66 -27.82
N ASP A 371 19.10 46.02 -27.82
CA ASP A 371 17.96 46.93 -27.80
C ASP A 371 17.80 47.82 -29.06
N SER A 372 18.65 47.75 -30.11
CA SER A 372 18.47 48.56 -31.34
C SER A 372 17.84 47.76 -32.48
N ALA A 373 16.52 47.61 -32.43
CA ALA A 373 15.61 47.81 -33.56
C ALA A 373 14.17 47.43 -33.16
N GLY A 374 13.35 48.43 -32.82
CA GLY A 374 11.88 48.33 -32.93
C GLY A 374 11.10 48.33 -31.61
N SER A 375 10.50 49.49 -31.31
CA SER A 375 9.20 49.73 -30.65
C SER A 375 8.84 49.18 -29.26
N ASP A 376 9.41 48.11 -28.71
CA ASP A 376 8.89 47.53 -27.46
C ASP A 376 9.55 48.12 -26.19
N PRO A 377 8.79 48.84 -25.33
CA PRO A 377 9.28 49.40 -24.06
C PRO A 377 9.34 48.39 -22.90
N ASN A 378 8.85 47.16 -23.10
CA ASN A 378 8.74 46.14 -22.05
C ASN A 378 10.05 45.37 -21.83
N LEU A 379 10.26 44.88 -20.60
CA LEU A 379 11.45 44.11 -20.23
C LEU A 379 11.14 43.08 -19.14
N SER A 380 11.50 41.83 -19.37
CA SER A 380 11.53 40.79 -18.34
C SER A 380 12.92 40.17 -18.23
N ILE A 381 13.39 39.98 -17.00
CA ILE A 381 14.62 39.25 -16.70
C ILE A 381 14.31 38.22 -15.63
N GLY A 382 14.46 36.94 -15.97
CA GLY A 382 14.30 35.80 -15.05
C GLY A 382 15.65 35.12 -14.82
N VAL A 383 15.87 34.61 -13.61
CA VAL A 383 17.13 33.97 -13.22
C VAL A 383 16.94 33.06 -12.01
N TRP A 384 17.57 31.88 -12.04
CA TRP A 384 17.69 31.01 -10.88
C TRP A 384 18.92 31.38 -10.06
N VAL A 385 18.76 31.46 -8.73
CA VAL A 385 19.87 31.75 -7.81
C VAL A 385 19.90 30.74 -6.66
N LYS A 386 21.12 30.35 -6.26
CA LYS A 386 21.39 29.53 -5.08
C LYS A 386 22.44 30.23 -4.22
N PRO A 387 22.06 31.05 -3.24
CA PRO A 387 23.03 31.77 -2.43
C PRO A 387 23.78 30.80 -1.52
N ASN A 388 25.11 30.84 -1.54
CA ASN A 388 25.96 30.19 -0.54
C ASN A 388 26.09 31.07 0.73
N GLN A 389 25.84 32.38 0.59
CA GLN A 389 25.80 33.30 1.73
C GLN A 389 24.98 34.55 1.39
N LEU A 390 24.02 34.91 2.24
CA LEU A 390 23.28 36.16 2.14
C LEU A 390 24.16 37.39 2.51
N PRO A 391 23.80 38.61 2.06
CA PRO A 391 24.50 39.83 2.47
C PRO A 391 24.50 40.02 4.00
N THR A 392 25.59 40.58 4.52
CA THR A 392 25.77 40.84 5.96
C THR A 392 26.15 42.29 6.19
N SER A 393 26.19 42.76 7.43
CA SER A 393 26.67 44.11 7.75
C SER A 393 28.10 44.41 7.24
N ALA A 394 28.94 43.37 7.09
CA ALA A 394 30.31 43.49 6.56
C ALA A 394 30.38 43.54 5.02
N SER A 395 29.40 42.95 4.33
CA SER A 395 29.24 43.02 2.87
C SER A 395 27.76 43.24 2.56
N PRO A 396 27.28 44.49 2.69
CA PRO A 396 25.86 44.76 2.79
C PRO A 396 25.13 44.66 1.46
N ARG A 397 25.82 44.47 0.33
CA ARG A 397 25.18 44.38 -0.98
C ARG A 397 25.83 43.32 -1.85
N GLN A 398 25.02 42.48 -2.49
CA GLN A 398 25.47 41.47 -3.44
C GLN A 398 24.69 41.59 -4.75
N MET A 399 25.38 41.71 -5.88
CA MET A 399 24.77 41.98 -7.19
C MET A 399 24.39 40.70 -7.94
N ILE A 400 23.15 40.59 -8.43
CA ILE A 400 22.73 39.44 -9.27
C ILE A 400 23.02 39.76 -10.74
N PHE A 401 22.51 40.89 -11.26
CA PHE A 401 22.87 41.40 -12.59
C PHE A 401 22.85 42.93 -12.65
N ASP A 402 23.65 43.50 -13.56
CA ASP A 402 23.83 44.94 -13.76
C ASP A 402 24.00 45.31 -15.24
N LYS A 403 23.24 46.29 -15.71
CA LYS A 403 23.47 47.01 -16.98
C LYS A 403 23.34 48.54 -16.77
N ALA A 404 23.64 49.04 -15.56
CA ALA A 404 23.39 50.43 -15.19
C ALA A 404 24.64 51.33 -15.18
N ASN A 405 24.45 52.63 -15.41
CA ASN A 405 25.54 53.61 -15.50
C ASN A 405 26.18 54.03 -14.16
N SER A 406 25.45 54.01 -13.05
CA SER A 406 25.92 54.49 -11.72
C SER A 406 25.18 53.82 -10.54
N HIS A 407 25.75 53.90 -9.31
CA HIS A 407 25.28 53.25 -8.06
C HIS A 407 23.82 53.59 -7.69
N ALA A 408 23.41 54.80 -8.07
CA ALA A 408 22.05 55.29 -7.97
C ALA A 408 21.61 55.55 -9.43
N PRO A 409 20.99 54.57 -10.11
CA PRO A 409 20.98 54.53 -11.57
C PRO A 409 20.27 55.75 -12.16
N ILE A 410 20.96 56.37 -13.12
CA ILE A 410 20.49 57.46 -13.98
C ILE A 410 20.43 56.92 -15.43
N ALA A 411 20.38 55.59 -15.63
CA ALA A 411 20.20 54.89 -16.92
C ALA A 411 20.44 53.38 -16.77
N GLY A 412 19.56 52.54 -17.31
CA GLY A 412 19.68 51.07 -17.37
C GLY A 412 18.94 50.34 -16.26
N TYR A 413 19.25 49.05 -16.06
CA TYR A 413 18.59 48.19 -15.07
C TYR A 413 19.58 47.37 -14.22
N GLN A 414 19.14 46.97 -13.02
CA GLN A 414 19.93 46.13 -12.09
C GLN A 414 19.03 45.41 -11.08
N MET A 415 19.51 44.27 -10.57
CA MET A 415 18.90 43.54 -9.45
C MET A 415 19.96 43.09 -8.44
N TYR A 416 19.72 43.32 -7.16
CA TYR A 416 20.68 43.00 -6.10
C TYR A 416 20.01 42.73 -4.74
N LEU A 417 20.75 42.02 -3.89
CA LEU A 417 20.41 41.81 -2.48
C LEU A 417 21.06 42.87 -1.60
N TRP A 418 20.39 43.30 -0.54
CA TRP A 418 20.85 44.34 0.36
C TRP A 418 20.52 44.04 1.83
N TYR A 419 21.53 44.05 2.70
CA TYR A 419 21.37 43.97 4.14
C TYR A 419 21.12 45.36 4.75
N GLU A 420 19.97 45.51 5.42
CA GLU A 420 19.58 46.74 6.12
C GLU A 420 19.96 46.64 7.60
N ASN A 421 20.91 47.47 8.03
CA ASN A 421 21.45 47.42 9.39
C ASN A 421 20.42 47.84 10.46
N SER A 422 19.42 48.65 10.10
CA SER A 422 18.45 49.15 11.08
C SER A 422 17.45 48.10 11.55
N ASN A 423 17.19 47.06 10.76
CA ASN A 423 16.23 45.99 11.08
C ASN A 423 16.79 44.57 10.86
N SER A 424 18.10 44.45 10.62
CA SER A 424 18.80 43.18 10.39
C SER A 424 18.20 42.29 9.31
N SER A 425 17.51 42.88 8.31
CA SER A 425 16.80 42.14 7.27
C SER A 425 17.53 42.22 5.93
N VAL A 426 17.32 41.22 5.08
CA VAL A 426 17.81 41.21 3.69
C VAL A 426 16.66 41.60 2.77
N TYR A 427 16.93 42.55 1.88
CA TYR A 427 16.00 43.03 0.87
C TYR A 427 16.44 42.54 -0.51
N LEU A 428 15.48 42.12 -1.34
CA LEU A 428 15.64 42.06 -2.78
C LEU A 428 15.22 43.41 -3.37
N ARG A 429 16.02 43.94 -4.30
CA ARG A 429 15.71 45.20 -4.98
C ARG A 429 15.99 45.09 -6.48
N ALA A 430 15.01 45.51 -7.27
CA ALA A 430 15.13 45.78 -8.69
C ALA A 430 15.04 47.28 -8.97
N VAL A 431 15.76 47.75 -9.98
CA VAL A 431 15.74 49.15 -10.41
C VAL A 431 15.82 49.27 -11.92
N ILE A 432 15.00 50.13 -12.51
CA ILE A 432 15.11 50.60 -13.90
C ILE A 432 15.19 52.14 -13.92
N GLY A 433 15.98 52.72 -14.81
CA GLY A 433 16.16 54.18 -14.89
C GLY A 433 16.53 54.70 -16.28
N THR A 434 16.37 56.02 -16.48
CA THR A 434 16.58 56.71 -17.76
C THR A 434 17.77 57.65 -17.72
N THR A 435 18.39 57.94 -18.89
CA THR A 435 19.46 58.95 -19.07
C THR A 435 19.13 60.33 -18.50
N ALA A 436 17.84 60.66 -18.36
CA ALA A 436 17.35 61.93 -17.81
C ALA A 436 17.32 61.98 -16.27
N GLY A 437 17.71 60.90 -15.58
CA GLY A 437 17.80 60.84 -14.12
C GLY A 437 16.54 60.35 -13.40
N ALA A 438 15.51 59.91 -14.13
CA ALA A 438 14.34 59.26 -13.55
C ALA A 438 14.62 57.77 -13.24
N ARG A 439 14.04 57.21 -12.18
CA ARG A 439 14.18 55.80 -11.80
C ARG A 439 12.96 55.27 -11.06
N VAL A 440 12.64 53.99 -11.27
CA VAL A 440 11.64 53.22 -10.51
C VAL A 440 12.34 52.11 -9.74
N GLN A 441 11.92 51.86 -8.50
CA GLN A 441 12.54 50.88 -7.61
C GLN A 441 11.47 50.03 -6.92
N ALA A 442 11.48 48.74 -7.19
CA ALA A 442 10.68 47.75 -6.47
C ALA A 442 11.58 47.03 -5.47
N GLN A 443 11.12 46.90 -4.23
CA GLN A 443 11.87 46.24 -3.16
C GLN A 443 10.96 45.64 -2.11
N THR A 444 11.42 44.56 -1.47
CA THR A 444 10.77 43.96 -0.31
C THR A 444 11.77 43.21 0.54
N ASN A 445 11.42 42.95 1.80
CA ASN A 445 12.15 42.00 2.63
C ASN A 445 11.98 40.61 2.00
N ILE A 446 13.08 39.95 1.68
CA ILE A 446 13.04 38.61 1.10
C ILE A 446 13.27 37.60 2.22
N THR A 447 12.23 36.83 2.54
CA THR A 447 12.24 35.88 3.66
C THR A 447 12.43 34.44 3.22
N ASN A 448 12.09 34.10 1.97
CA ASN A 448 12.10 32.73 1.48
C ASN A 448 13.39 32.37 0.73
N LEU A 449 14.23 33.36 0.38
CA LEU A 449 15.56 33.13 -0.16
C LEU A 449 16.51 32.54 0.90
N THR A 450 16.65 31.22 0.87
CA THR A 450 17.41 30.42 1.86
C THR A 450 18.78 30.00 1.32
N VAL A 451 19.80 30.01 2.19
CA VAL A 451 21.16 29.57 1.82
C VAL A 451 21.14 28.11 1.38
N GLY A 452 21.75 27.83 0.23
CA GLY A 452 21.86 26.50 -0.34
C GLY A 452 20.60 25.97 -1.03
N GLN A 453 19.53 26.78 -1.14
CA GLN A 453 18.32 26.43 -1.90
C GLN A 453 18.23 27.23 -3.20
N TRP A 454 17.64 26.62 -4.22
CA TRP A 454 17.36 27.29 -5.49
C TRP A 454 16.08 28.11 -5.36
N THR A 455 16.15 29.39 -5.73
CA THR A 455 15.02 30.30 -5.80
C THR A 455 15.03 30.97 -7.18
N HIS A 456 13.90 31.01 -7.85
CA HIS A 456 13.74 31.76 -9.09
C HIS A 456 13.35 33.21 -8.78
N LEU A 457 14.09 34.15 -9.36
CA LEU A 457 13.85 35.58 -9.20
C LEU A 457 13.58 36.21 -10.57
N ALA A 458 12.58 37.08 -10.65
CA ALA A 458 12.34 37.86 -11.85
C ALA A 458 12.07 39.33 -11.60
N MET A 459 12.53 40.16 -12.54
CA MET A 459 12.21 41.58 -12.65
C MET A 459 11.42 41.80 -13.93
N VAL A 460 10.30 42.52 -13.85
CA VAL A 460 9.42 42.82 -14.99
C VAL A 460 9.10 44.30 -15.02
N TRP A 461 9.46 44.98 -16.11
CA TRP A 461 8.99 46.32 -16.43
C TRP A 461 7.90 46.20 -17.48
N ASP A 462 6.69 46.60 -17.07
CA ASP A 462 5.54 46.72 -17.94
C ASP A 462 5.28 48.20 -18.21
N ALA A 463 5.46 48.60 -19.46
CA ALA A 463 5.27 49.97 -19.89
C ALA A 463 3.81 50.29 -20.24
N ASP A 464 2.94 49.28 -20.34
CA ASP A 464 1.51 49.51 -20.58
C ASP A 464 0.85 50.07 -19.31
N ASP A 465 1.40 49.76 -18.13
CA ASP A 465 0.93 50.28 -16.83
C ASP A 465 1.99 50.98 -15.97
N ASP A 466 3.13 51.33 -16.58
CA ASP A 466 4.25 52.07 -15.95
C ASP A 466 4.76 51.42 -14.64
N THR A 467 4.76 50.08 -14.55
CA THR A 467 5.05 49.37 -13.30
C THR A 467 6.24 48.41 -13.39
N LEU A 468 7.14 48.53 -12.42
CA LEU A 468 8.23 47.59 -12.15
C LEU A 468 7.78 46.57 -11.11
N ARG A 469 7.83 45.27 -11.43
CA ARG A 469 7.44 44.15 -10.58
C ARG A 469 8.63 43.24 -10.25
N LEU A 470 8.60 42.66 -9.06
CA LEU A 470 9.50 41.61 -8.59
C LEU A 470 8.70 40.33 -8.35
N TYR A 471 9.26 39.21 -8.80
CA TYR A 471 8.72 37.88 -8.56
C TYR A 471 9.75 36.99 -7.85
N GLU A 472 9.27 36.15 -6.94
CA GLU A 472 10.00 35.08 -6.25
C GLU A 472 9.19 33.79 -6.45
N ASP A 473 9.80 32.77 -7.06
CA ASP A 473 9.17 31.48 -7.37
C ASP A 473 7.76 31.63 -7.97
N GLY A 474 7.61 32.55 -8.94
CA GLY A 474 6.35 32.81 -9.63
C GLY A 474 5.32 33.63 -8.84
N ALA A 475 5.59 34.01 -7.60
CA ALA A 475 4.74 34.92 -6.83
C ALA A 475 5.24 36.37 -6.95
N GLN A 476 4.35 37.33 -7.24
CA GLN A 476 4.71 38.75 -7.24
C GLN A 476 4.92 39.25 -5.80
N ILE A 477 6.16 39.58 -5.43
CA ILE A 477 6.55 39.96 -4.05
C ILE A 477 6.72 41.47 -3.83
N ALA A 478 6.87 42.26 -4.90
CA ALA A 478 6.88 43.71 -4.83
C ALA A 478 6.51 44.36 -6.17
N ALA A 479 5.98 45.58 -6.12
CA ALA A 479 5.75 46.39 -7.31
C ALA A 479 5.96 47.88 -7.01
N ALA A 480 6.33 48.66 -8.02
CA ALA A 480 6.44 50.12 -7.95
C ALA A 480 6.05 50.75 -9.29
N THR A 481 5.16 51.73 -9.25
CA THR A 481 4.61 52.43 -10.43
C THR A 481 5.15 53.85 -10.51
N ASP A 482 5.51 54.33 -11.70
CA ASP A 482 5.88 55.72 -11.96
C ASP A 482 5.25 56.25 -13.24
N ALA A 483 4.00 56.71 -13.10
CA ALA A 483 3.12 57.06 -14.22
C ALA A 483 3.64 58.21 -15.09
N GLY A 484 3.57 58.04 -16.42
CA GLY A 484 3.83 59.09 -17.41
C GLY A 484 5.30 59.30 -17.76
N LYS A 485 6.16 58.31 -17.51
CA LYS A 485 7.59 58.31 -17.86
C LYS A 485 7.92 57.09 -18.71
N ILE A 486 8.56 57.31 -19.85
CA ILE A 486 9.01 56.22 -20.72
C ILE A 486 10.39 55.74 -20.22
N TYR A 487 10.43 54.54 -19.67
CA TYR A 487 11.67 53.84 -19.34
C TYR A 487 12.02 52.88 -20.47
N ARG A 488 13.21 53.01 -21.06
CA ARG A 488 13.68 52.08 -22.09
C ARG A 488 14.89 51.29 -21.61
N PRO A 489 14.95 49.98 -21.87
CA PRO A 489 16.15 49.17 -21.64
C PRO A 489 17.40 49.79 -22.31
N SER A 490 17.22 50.42 -23.47
CA SER A 490 18.25 51.13 -24.26
C SER A 490 18.71 52.47 -23.68
N ASP A 491 18.06 53.02 -22.65
CA ASP A 491 18.47 54.28 -22.03
C ASP A 491 19.83 54.17 -21.31
N GLY A 492 20.45 53.00 -21.24
CA GLY A 492 21.86 52.79 -20.89
C GLY A 492 22.88 53.47 -21.83
N TYR A 493 22.45 54.08 -22.93
CA TYR A 493 23.33 54.62 -23.98
C TYR A 493 23.40 56.16 -23.97
N ASN A 494 24.60 56.75 -23.74
CA ASN A 494 24.82 58.21 -23.85
C ASN A 494 25.68 58.60 -25.06
N GLY A 495 25.61 57.85 -26.18
CA GLY A 495 26.33 58.20 -27.42
C GLY A 495 27.87 58.13 -27.38
N ALA A 496 28.48 57.88 -26.21
CA ALA A 496 29.94 57.84 -26.02
C ALA A 496 30.45 56.62 -25.20
N THR A 497 29.58 55.85 -24.55
CA THR A 497 29.95 54.64 -23.78
C THR A 497 28.74 53.71 -23.64
N MET A 498 28.89 52.43 -23.97
CA MET A 498 27.86 51.39 -23.77
C MET A 498 28.10 50.68 -22.43
N TYR A 499 27.07 50.59 -21.58
CA TYR A 499 27.11 49.73 -20.39
C TYR A 499 26.65 48.31 -20.78
N LEU A 500 27.54 47.36 -20.53
CA LEU A 500 27.36 45.96 -20.86
C LEU A 500 26.63 45.23 -19.74
N LEU A 501 25.82 44.22 -20.11
CA LEU A 501 25.21 43.32 -19.14
C LEU A 501 26.31 42.56 -18.41
N ARG A 502 26.24 42.60 -17.08
CA ARG A 502 27.09 41.85 -16.17
C ARG A 502 26.26 41.01 -15.23
N VAL A 503 26.81 39.85 -14.85
CA VAL A 503 26.18 38.91 -13.92
C VAL A 503 27.14 38.64 -12.77
N GLY A 504 26.60 38.65 -11.55
CA GLY A 504 27.32 38.38 -10.31
C GLY A 504 28.05 39.56 -9.67
N ASN A 505 28.34 40.65 -10.40
CA ASN A 505 28.98 41.85 -9.82
C ASN A 505 28.87 43.11 -10.71
N ARG A 506 29.28 44.24 -10.14
CA ARG A 506 29.37 45.55 -10.77
C ARG A 506 30.76 46.18 -10.61
N ILE A 507 31.34 46.61 -11.73
CA ILE A 507 32.67 47.25 -11.78
C ILE A 507 32.64 48.65 -11.12
N GLY A 508 33.66 48.93 -10.30
CA GLY A 508 33.96 50.29 -9.81
C GLY A 508 33.01 50.81 -8.71
N SER A 509 32.38 49.91 -7.97
CA SER A 509 31.34 50.23 -6.98
C SER A 509 31.58 49.52 -5.65
N ALA A 510 30.89 49.95 -4.58
CA ALA A 510 30.96 49.32 -3.25
C ALA A 510 30.04 48.09 -3.12
N PHE A 511 29.59 47.50 -4.23
CA PHE A 511 28.83 46.25 -4.23
C PHE A 511 29.79 45.07 -4.15
N GLY A 512 29.42 44.05 -3.36
CA GLY A 512 30.10 42.77 -3.37
C GLY A 512 29.62 41.87 -4.52
N THR A 513 30.47 40.92 -4.89
CA THR A 513 30.10 39.82 -5.77
C THR A 513 29.01 38.98 -5.10
N PHE A 514 28.03 38.51 -5.87
CA PHE A 514 27.10 37.48 -5.40
C PHE A 514 27.89 36.28 -4.83
N ASN A 515 27.44 35.75 -3.71
CA ASN A 515 28.03 34.56 -3.10
C ASN A 515 27.07 33.39 -3.26
N GLY A 516 27.30 32.57 -4.28
CA GLY A 516 26.38 31.49 -4.67
C GLY A 516 26.52 31.07 -6.12
N VAL A 517 25.53 30.32 -6.61
CA VAL A 517 25.43 29.90 -8.00
C VAL A 517 24.26 30.63 -8.66
N ILE A 518 24.43 31.08 -9.90
CA ILE A 518 23.39 31.68 -10.75
C ILE A 518 23.18 30.76 -11.95
N ASP A 519 21.93 30.58 -12.37
CA ASP A 519 21.61 29.73 -13.50
C ASP A 519 20.43 30.27 -14.33
N ASP A 520 20.30 29.83 -15.58
CA ASP A 520 19.17 30.11 -16.47
C ASP A 520 18.77 31.60 -16.56
N LEU A 521 19.75 32.45 -16.88
CA LEU A 521 19.49 33.88 -17.05
C LEU A 521 18.81 34.13 -18.41
N LYS A 522 17.52 34.46 -18.37
CA LYS A 522 16.72 34.88 -19.54
C LYS A 522 16.47 36.38 -19.53
N VAL A 523 16.64 37.01 -20.69
CA VAL A 523 16.28 38.41 -20.96
C VAL A 523 15.28 38.42 -22.11
N SER A 524 14.11 39.00 -21.88
CA SER A 524 13.00 39.09 -22.83
C SER A 524 12.53 40.53 -23.02
N ARG A 525 12.08 40.85 -24.23
CA ARG A 525 11.46 42.15 -24.58
C ARG A 525 9.94 42.20 -24.34
N ALA A 526 9.38 41.19 -23.66
CA ALA A 526 7.98 41.14 -23.26
C ALA A 526 7.84 41.39 -21.76
N ALA A 527 6.68 41.93 -21.34
CA ALA A 527 6.31 42.00 -19.93
C ALA A 527 5.68 40.66 -19.53
N LEU A 528 6.52 39.73 -19.06
CA LEU A 528 6.10 38.39 -18.65
C LEU A 528 5.50 38.42 -17.23
N LYS A 529 4.32 37.83 -17.03
CA LYS A 529 3.76 37.60 -15.70
C LYS A 529 4.17 36.22 -15.21
N TYR A 530 5.26 36.16 -14.46
CA TYR A 530 5.74 34.89 -13.90
C TYR A 530 4.71 34.35 -12.92
N VAL A 531 4.27 33.12 -13.14
CA VAL A 531 3.37 32.40 -12.26
C VAL A 531 3.85 30.97 -12.13
N LEU A 532 3.66 30.36 -10.97
CA LEU A 532 3.74 28.91 -10.87
C LEU A 532 2.64 28.33 -11.75
N PRO A 533 2.92 27.34 -12.61
CA PRO A 533 1.86 26.56 -13.19
C PRO A 533 1.05 26.01 -12.03
N PRO A 534 -0.30 26.17 -12.03
CA PRO A 534 -1.10 25.37 -11.12
C PRO A 534 -0.66 23.93 -11.38
N PRO A 535 -0.39 23.14 -10.32
CA PRO A 535 -0.08 21.75 -10.58
C PRO A 535 -1.26 21.13 -11.36
N PRO A 536 -1.02 20.13 -12.22
CA PRO A 536 -2.05 19.61 -13.11
C PRO A 536 -3.22 19.10 -12.27
N PRO A 537 -4.48 19.56 -12.50
CA PRO A 537 -5.61 19.22 -11.65
C PRO A 537 -5.60 17.73 -11.38
N VAL A 538 -5.63 17.33 -10.10
CA VAL A 538 -5.69 15.91 -9.77
C VAL A 538 -7.09 15.43 -10.15
N THR A 539 -7.22 14.95 -11.38
CA THR A 539 -8.44 14.35 -11.90
C THR A 539 -8.40 12.87 -11.60
N GLY A 540 -9.16 12.46 -10.60
CA GLY A 540 -9.22 11.07 -10.15
C GLY A 540 -9.20 10.97 -8.64
N PRO A 541 -9.39 9.75 -8.12
CA PRO A 541 -9.27 9.47 -6.70
C PRO A 541 -7.85 9.73 -6.19
N TYR A 542 -7.75 10.32 -5.02
CA TYR A 542 -6.50 10.66 -4.34
C TYR A 542 -6.30 9.71 -3.17
N TYR A 543 -5.17 9.00 -3.16
CA TYR A 543 -4.92 7.88 -2.23
C TYR A 543 -3.81 8.14 -1.22
N ASP A 544 -3.02 9.21 -1.36
CA ASP A 544 -1.87 9.45 -0.49
C ASP A 544 -2.25 9.64 0.99
N TRP A 545 -3.52 9.94 1.28
CA TRP A 545 -4.04 10.03 2.66
C TRP A 545 -3.98 8.71 3.44
N LEU A 546 -3.81 7.58 2.75
CA LEU A 546 -3.57 6.26 3.35
C LEU A 546 -2.15 6.14 3.94
N ASN A 547 -1.22 6.98 3.49
CA ASN A 547 0.17 6.99 3.91
C ASN A 547 0.46 8.19 4.82
N ASP A 548 1.60 8.13 5.50
CA ASP A 548 2.12 9.28 6.24
C ASP A 548 2.59 10.38 5.27
N TYR A 549 2.16 11.62 5.51
CA TYR A 549 2.52 12.73 4.64
C TYR A 549 3.92 13.27 4.99
N ASN A 550 4.77 13.36 3.97
CA ASN A 550 6.12 13.91 4.09
C ASN A 550 6.22 15.39 3.64
N GLY A 551 5.11 16.00 3.22
CA GLY A 551 5.03 17.38 2.74
C GLY A 551 5.57 17.63 1.32
N THR A 552 5.81 16.60 0.50
CA THR A 552 6.33 16.78 -0.87
C THR A 552 5.23 17.06 -1.91
N ASP A 553 3.96 16.87 -1.57
CA ASP A 553 2.86 17.17 -2.48
C ASP A 553 2.76 18.68 -2.74
N ALA A 554 2.91 19.06 -4.01
CA ALA A 554 2.94 20.42 -4.53
C ALA A 554 1.70 21.26 -4.21
N TYR A 555 0.56 20.64 -3.88
CA TYR A 555 -0.68 21.34 -3.50
C TYR A 555 -0.82 21.58 -2.01
N SER A 556 0.04 21.00 -1.18
CA SER A 556 -0.06 21.15 0.27
C SER A 556 0.26 22.59 0.66
N VAL A 557 -0.65 23.23 1.40
CA VAL A 557 -0.51 24.60 1.91
C VAL A 557 0.05 24.58 3.34
N ALA A 558 -0.44 23.64 4.17
CA ALA A 558 0.07 23.39 5.51
C ALA A 558 -0.11 21.91 5.88
N LEU A 559 0.85 21.36 6.65
CA LEU A 559 0.81 19.98 7.13
C LEU A 559 1.38 19.88 8.56
N TRP A 560 0.59 19.33 9.48
CA TRP A 560 1.04 18.94 10.81
C TRP A 560 0.86 17.43 11.00
N ASN A 561 1.95 16.66 10.87
CA ASN A 561 2.00 15.21 11.13
C ASN A 561 2.37 14.87 12.59
N PHE A 562 2.75 15.86 13.40
CA PHE A 562 3.06 15.73 14.84
C PHE A 562 4.28 14.84 15.20
N ASP A 563 4.97 14.23 14.24
CA ASP A 563 6.09 13.28 14.46
C ASP A 563 7.42 13.89 14.91
N THR A 564 7.56 15.21 14.82
CA THR A 564 8.77 15.90 15.25
C THR A 564 8.49 16.81 16.46
N PRO A 565 8.58 16.30 17.70
CA PRO A 565 8.45 17.16 18.87
C PRO A 565 9.63 18.14 18.92
N HIS A 566 9.34 19.44 18.99
CA HIS A 566 10.37 20.46 19.18
C HIS A 566 10.91 20.40 20.62
N ALA A 567 12.10 19.81 20.81
CA ALA A 567 12.74 19.72 22.12
C ALA A 567 13.41 21.03 22.58
N SER A 568 12.91 21.55 23.71
CA SER A 568 13.57 22.37 24.73
C SER A 568 13.81 23.87 24.48
N GLY A 569 13.21 24.71 25.33
CA GLY A 569 13.72 26.08 25.55
C GLY A 569 12.81 27.10 26.23
N LEU A 570 11.47 26.94 26.22
CA LEU A 570 10.55 27.93 26.81
C LEU A 570 9.42 27.21 27.57
N GLY A 571 9.14 27.66 28.79
CA GLY A 571 8.15 27.05 29.69
C GLY A 571 6.71 27.14 29.16
N THR A 572 5.89 26.15 29.51
CA THR A 572 4.45 26.03 29.22
C THR A 572 4.06 26.33 27.76
N GLY A 573 3.96 25.28 26.94
CA GLY A 573 3.45 25.36 25.57
C GLY A 573 4.28 24.52 24.61
N GLN A 574 3.90 23.27 24.38
CA GLN A 574 4.45 22.48 23.28
C GLN A 574 3.94 23.08 21.94
N SER A 575 4.69 22.93 20.85
CA SER A 575 4.27 23.36 19.51
C SER A 575 4.54 22.28 18.49
N ALA A 576 3.66 22.09 17.52
CA ALA A 576 3.85 21.19 16.38
C ALA A 576 4.30 21.98 15.14
N LYS A 577 5.39 21.52 14.50
CA LYS A 577 5.97 22.17 13.32
C LYS A 577 5.07 21.94 12.10
N ASP A 578 4.91 22.95 11.24
CA ASP A 578 4.39 22.71 9.90
C ASP A 578 5.50 22.11 9.05
N VAL A 579 5.28 20.93 8.48
CA VAL A 579 6.28 20.21 7.68
C VAL A 579 6.71 21.04 6.47
N ILE A 580 5.81 21.87 5.93
CA ILE A 580 6.03 22.64 4.69
C ILE A 580 6.82 23.91 4.95
N THR A 581 6.31 24.79 5.83
CA THR A 581 6.91 26.12 6.08
C THR A 581 7.79 26.17 7.33
N GLY A 582 7.94 25.04 8.01
CA GLY A 582 8.72 24.91 9.24
C GLY A 582 8.11 25.61 10.44
N ASP A 583 8.89 26.50 11.06
CA ASP A 583 8.46 27.26 12.25
C ASP A 583 7.47 28.38 11.92
N THR A 584 7.29 28.71 10.63
CA THR A 584 6.51 29.87 10.18
C THR A 584 5.02 29.69 10.48
N GLN A 585 4.48 28.50 10.24
CA GLN A 585 3.07 28.17 10.46
C GLN A 585 2.89 27.10 11.56
N LYS A 586 3.78 27.07 12.55
CA LYS A 586 3.67 26.09 13.63
C LYS A 586 2.40 26.28 14.48
N LEU A 587 1.90 25.15 14.96
CA LEU A 587 0.73 25.06 15.81
C LEU A 587 1.16 25.15 17.28
N TYR A 588 0.69 26.17 17.99
CA TYR A 588 0.96 26.35 19.42
C TYR A 588 -0.13 25.68 20.25
N LEU A 589 0.27 24.87 21.24
CA LEU A 589 -0.64 24.20 22.18
C LEU A 589 -0.78 25.04 23.46
N TYR A 590 -2.02 25.32 23.86
CA TYR A 590 -2.37 26.08 25.06
C TYR A 590 -3.23 25.22 25.97
N GLY A 591 -2.90 25.21 27.27
CA GLY A 591 -3.62 24.41 28.26
C GLY A 591 -3.14 22.96 28.29
N SER A 592 -4.08 22.01 28.26
CA SER A 592 -3.83 20.56 28.33
C SER A 592 -3.67 19.77 27.02
N PRO A 593 -3.78 20.32 25.79
CA PRO A 593 -3.43 19.56 24.57
C PRO A 593 -1.95 19.11 24.60
N THR A 594 -1.69 17.89 24.13
CA THR A 594 -0.34 17.28 24.16
C THR A 594 -0.05 16.50 22.88
N ILE A 595 1.22 16.40 22.52
CA ILE A 595 1.68 15.49 21.47
C ILE A 595 1.99 14.13 22.09
N VAL A 596 1.32 13.07 21.62
CA VAL A 596 1.38 11.70 22.17
C VAL A 596 1.89 10.71 21.12
N THR A 597 2.43 9.56 21.55
CA THR A 597 2.95 8.49 20.66
C THR A 597 1.86 7.55 20.12
N GLU A 598 0.61 7.88 20.34
CA GLU A 598 -0.56 7.09 19.91
C GLU A 598 -1.20 7.76 18.68
N GLY A 599 -0.39 8.29 17.75
CA GLY A 599 -0.86 8.78 16.45
C GLY A 599 -1.18 7.62 15.50
N LYS A 600 -1.87 7.91 14.39
CA LYS A 600 -2.10 6.94 13.31
C LYS A 600 -0.78 6.58 12.63
N PHE A 601 0.12 7.56 12.49
CA PHE A 601 1.44 7.41 11.86
C PHE A 601 2.58 7.81 12.80
N SER A 602 2.63 7.17 13.97
CA SER A 602 3.57 7.46 15.08
C SER A 602 3.01 8.46 16.10
N TRP A 603 3.21 9.76 15.95
CA TRP A 603 2.76 10.73 16.96
C TRP A 603 1.48 11.44 16.55
N GLY A 604 0.69 11.90 17.51
CA GLY A 604 -0.56 12.62 17.24
C GLY A 604 -0.83 13.72 18.26
N LEU A 605 -1.73 14.64 17.91
CA LEU A 605 -2.24 15.68 18.79
C LEU A 605 -3.41 15.15 19.61
N HIS A 606 -3.18 14.89 20.89
CA HIS A 606 -4.22 14.53 21.85
C HIS A 606 -4.91 15.77 22.43
N LEU A 607 -6.24 15.74 22.45
CA LEU A 607 -7.12 16.78 22.96
C LEU A 607 -8.05 16.21 24.05
N PRO A 608 -8.23 16.93 25.18
CA PRO A 608 -8.77 16.36 26.42
C PRO A 608 -10.31 16.31 26.51
N GLY A 609 -11.03 16.76 25.47
CA GLY A 609 -12.50 16.75 25.50
C GLY A 609 -13.15 17.61 26.58
N ASP A 610 -12.62 18.79 26.92
CA ASP A 610 -13.16 19.64 27.99
C ASP A 610 -13.92 20.89 27.50
N GLN A 611 -14.67 21.53 28.40
CA GLN A 611 -15.46 22.75 28.12
C GLN A 611 -14.83 24.02 28.72
N ASN A 612 -13.54 24.00 29.07
CA ASN A 612 -12.94 25.08 29.85
C ASN A 612 -12.68 26.35 29.00
N GLY A 613 -12.61 26.21 27.67
CA GLY A 613 -12.31 27.28 26.71
C GLY A 613 -10.87 27.82 26.79
N LEU A 614 -10.02 27.15 27.55
CA LEU A 614 -8.60 27.42 27.81
C LEU A 614 -7.69 26.41 27.09
N ASP A 615 -8.20 25.23 26.76
CA ASP A 615 -7.49 24.17 26.05
C ASP A 615 -7.72 24.33 24.54
N TYR A 616 -6.70 24.74 23.79
CA TYR A 616 -6.82 24.93 22.35
C TYR A 616 -5.46 24.88 21.66
N THR A 617 -5.48 24.66 20.35
CA THR A 617 -4.31 24.86 19.51
C THR A 617 -4.56 25.97 18.49
N GLN A 618 -3.52 26.72 18.13
CA GLN A 618 -3.65 27.76 17.10
C GLN A 618 -2.34 28.03 16.36
N VAL A 619 -2.47 28.47 15.11
CA VAL A 619 -1.37 29.11 14.39
C VAL A 619 -1.45 30.63 14.62
N ILE A 620 -0.37 31.24 15.08
CA ILE A 620 -0.32 32.66 15.44
C ILE A 620 0.07 33.50 14.21
N GLY A 621 -0.64 34.61 13.96
CA GLY A 621 -0.26 35.61 12.94
C GLY A 621 -1.24 35.78 11.78
N GLY A 622 -2.52 35.41 11.95
CA GLY A 622 -3.58 35.63 10.96
C GLY A 622 -3.63 34.59 9.81
N GLY A 623 -2.58 33.76 9.65
CA GLY A 623 -2.62 32.60 8.76
C GLY A 623 -2.89 32.95 7.29
N ALA A 624 -2.34 34.06 6.79
CA ALA A 624 -2.52 34.46 5.39
C ALA A 624 -2.03 33.38 4.40
N GLY A 625 -1.02 32.59 4.80
CA GLY A 625 -0.48 31.46 4.03
C GLY A 625 -1.08 30.09 4.36
N ILE A 626 -2.16 30.01 5.16
CA ILE A 626 -2.85 28.75 5.53
C ILE A 626 -4.10 28.52 4.67
N PHE A 627 -4.45 29.49 3.83
CA PHE A 627 -5.56 29.41 2.90
C PHE A 627 -5.00 29.54 1.48
N PRO A 628 -5.52 28.77 0.50
CA PRO A 628 -5.08 28.86 -0.89
C PRO A 628 -5.08 30.30 -1.43
N SER A 629 -4.07 30.67 -2.20
CA SER A 629 -4.01 31.99 -2.83
C SER A 629 -5.06 32.12 -3.94
N GLY A 630 -5.77 33.25 -3.99
CA GLY A 630 -6.80 33.55 -4.99
C GLY A 630 -8.03 34.20 -4.37
N SER A 631 -8.93 34.71 -5.22
CA SER A 631 -10.21 35.30 -4.77
C SER A 631 -11.30 34.27 -4.50
N ASP A 632 -11.17 33.07 -5.09
CA ASP A 632 -12.05 31.91 -4.91
C ASP A 632 -11.29 30.67 -5.38
N SER A 633 -10.65 29.97 -4.44
CA SER A 633 -9.72 28.89 -4.75
C SER A 633 -10.27 27.57 -4.28
N SER A 634 -10.08 26.51 -5.06
CA SER A 634 -10.37 25.15 -4.59
C SER A 634 -9.53 24.79 -3.37
N LEU A 635 -10.09 24.02 -2.44
CA LEU A 635 -9.39 23.61 -1.23
C LEU A 635 -9.83 22.24 -0.70
N SER A 636 -8.91 21.58 -0.01
CA SER A 636 -9.17 20.40 0.83
C SER A 636 -8.69 20.66 2.25
N VAL A 637 -9.46 20.18 3.24
CA VAL A 637 -9.11 20.17 4.67
C VAL A 637 -9.32 18.76 5.18
N GLU A 638 -8.26 18.14 5.69
CA GLU A 638 -8.27 16.72 6.05
C GLU A 638 -7.46 16.41 7.31
N CYS A 639 -7.78 15.28 7.95
CA CYS A 639 -7.00 14.68 9.03
C CYS A 639 -7.47 13.25 9.34
N TRP A 640 -6.64 12.52 10.07
CA TRP A 640 -7.03 11.31 10.79
C TRP A 640 -7.53 11.64 12.19
N LEU A 641 -8.60 10.97 12.62
CA LEU A 641 -9.26 11.14 13.92
C LEU A 641 -9.37 9.80 14.65
N ASN A 642 -8.96 9.79 15.91
CA ASN A 642 -9.31 8.76 16.89
C ASN A 642 -10.19 9.41 17.96
N ILE A 643 -11.39 8.87 18.20
CA ILE A 643 -12.37 9.51 19.10
C ILE A 643 -12.44 8.71 20.40
N ASN A 644 -12.27 9.39 21.54
CA ASN A 644 -12.32 8.76 22.87
C ASN A 644 -13.73 8.72 23.45
N ASP A 645 -14.38 9.87 23.59
CA ASP A 645 -15.76 9.95 24.09
C ASP A 645 -16.69 10.66 23.11
N VAL A 646 -17.78 9.95 22.83
CA VAL A 646 -18.92 10.40 22.02
C VAL A 646 -20.17 10.51 22.90
N SER A 647 -20.06 10.73 24.21
CA SER A 647 -21.20 10.80 25.12
C SER A 647 -21.26 12.16 25.83
N GLY A 648 -22.26 12.98 25.48
CA GLY A 648 -22.65 14.15 26.28
C GLY A 648 -22.53 15.53 25.63
N GLN A 649 -21.96 15.67 24.43
CA GLN A 649 -21.48 16.98 23.94
C GLN A 649 -22.33 17.56 22.79
N SER A 650 -22.43 18.90 22.69
CA SER A 650 -23.25 19.55 21.64
C SER A 650 -22.51 19.78 20.33
N ILE A 651 -21.26 20.26 20.37
CA ILE A 651 -20.40 20.55 19.20
C ILE A 651 -18.92 20.42 19.61
N GLN A 652 -18.13 19.66 18.85
CA GLN A 652 -16.65 19.55 18.98
C GLN A 652 -15.98 19.96 17.67
N TYR A 653 -15.05 20.92 17.71
CA TYR A 653 -14.38 21.42 16.51
C TYR A 653 -13.12 20.62 16.18
N ILE A 654 -12.97 20.27 14.89
CA ILE A 654 -11.75 19.64 14.34
C ILE A 654 -10.87 20.74 13.73
N PHE A 655 -11.43 21.56 12.84
CA PHE A 655 -10.79 22.76 12.30
C PHE A 655 -11.71 23.98 12.42
N ASP A 656 -11.16 25.14 12.79
CA ASP A 656 -11.86 26.43 12.69
C ASP A 656 -10.91 27.52 12.23
N LYS A 657 -11.11 28.00 11.00
CA LYS A 657 -10.53 29.26 10.49
C LYS A 657 -11.62 30.30 10.20
N GLN A 658 -12.90 29.98 10.40
CA GLN A 658 -14.01 30.84 10.00
C GLN A 658 -14.58 31.70 11.14
N TYR A 659 -14.58 31.18 12.36
CA TYR A 659 -15.17 31.84 13.52
C TYR A 659 -16.60 32.36 13.23
N ALA A 660 -16.94 33.58 13.69
CA ALA A 660 -18.22 34.26 13.43
C ALA A 660 -18.21 35.08 12.13
N ASP A 661 -17.05 35.21 11.48
CA ASP A 661 -16.82 36.13 10.38
C ASP A 661 -17.32 35.59 9.05
N LYS A 662 -17.72 34.31 8.99
CA LYS A 662 -18.19 33.58 7.80
C LYS A 662 -17.19 33.49 6.64
N ASN A 663 -15.96 34.00 6.78
CA ASN A 663 -14.86 33.81 5.83
C ASN A 663 -14.11 32.51 6.12
N GLY A 664 -13.60 31.79 5.13
CA GLY A 664 -12.75 30.62 5.33
C GLY A 664 -13.56 29.34 5.58
N PHE A 665 -13.00 28.39 6.35
CA PHE A 665 -13.60 27.07 6.57
C PHE A 665 -13.68 26.67 8.04
N LYS A 666 -14.55 25.70 8.34
CA LYS A 666 -14.60 24.97 9.61
C LYS A 666 -15.08 23.54 9.41
N MET A 667 -14.58 22.63 10.23
CA MET A 667 -15.00 21.22 10.29
C MET A 667 -15.26 20.84 11.76
N TYR A 668 -16.41 20.23 12.04
CA TYR A 668 -16.81 19.91 13.41
C TYR A 668 -17.81 18.75 13.48
N LEU A 669 -17.84 18.07 14.62
CA LEU A 669 -18.84 17.07 14.98
C LEU A 669 -19.95 17.73 15.81
N SER A 670 -21.21 17.36 15.59
CA SER A 670 -22.33 17.74 16.44
C SER A 670 -23.27 16.58 16.70
N ARG A 671 -23.93 16.57 17.86
CA ARG A 671 -24.95 15.55 18.17
C ARG A 671 -26.29 15.96 17.58
N ASP A 672 -26.91 15.11 16.79
CA ASP A 672 -28.24 15.40 16.25
C ASP A 672 -29.29 15.38 17.38
N GLN A 673 -30.17 16.38 17.45
CA GLN A 673 -31.23 16.48 18.47
C GLN A 673 -32.54 15.81 18.03
N ILE A 674 -32.48 14.87 17.08
CA ILE A 674 -33.68 14.14 16.65
C ILE A 674 -34.06 13.15 17.75
N ALA A 675 -35.02 13.55 18.57
CA ALA A 675 -35.68 12.68 19.53
C ALA A 675 -36.59 11.70 18.78
N ASP A 676 -36.03 10.60 18.26
CA ASP A 676 -36.81 9.44 17.83
C ASP A 676 -36.84 8.38 18.95
N PRO A 677 -37.97 8.17 19.64
CA PRO A 677 -38.07 7.22 20.75
C PRO A 677 -38.10 5.78 20.21
N GLY A 678 -36.92 5.27 19.83
CA GLY A 678 -36.76 3.90 19.35
C GLY A 678 -35.34 3.49 18.96
N ILE A 679 -34.39 4.42 18.84
CA ILE A 679 -32.99 4.13 18.46
C ILE A 679 -32.08 4.37 19.66
N ALA A 680 -31.28 3.36 20.01
CA ALA A 680 -30.53 3.28 21.27
C ALA A 680 -29.12 3.91 21.22
N THR A 681 -28.71 4.58 20.15
CA THR A 681 -27.39 5.22 20.02
C THR A 681 -27.52 6.65 19.47
N PRO A 682 -26.82 7.65 20.05
CA PRO A 682 -26.80 9.01 19.49
C PRO A 682 -25.94 9.05 18.23
N ASP A 683 -26.58 9.28 17.11
CA ASP A 683 -25.94 9.52 15.82
C ASP A 683 -25.23 10.89 15.79
N TYR A 684 -23.94 10.92 15.41
CA TYR A 684 -23.13 12.14 15.33
C TYR A 684 -22.99 12.62 13.90
N ARG A 685 -23.18 13.92 13.70
CA ARG A 685 -23.13 14.57 12.39
C ARG A 685 -21.78 15.25 12.20
N LEU A 686 -21.07 14.88 11.14
CA LEU A 686 -19.87 15.57 10.68
C LEU A 686 -20.28 16.72 9.77
N HIS A 687 -19.72 17.91 10.00
CA HIS A 687 -19.98 19.11 9.21
C HIS A 687 -18.69 19.64 8.60
N PHE A 688 -18.76 20.06 7.34
CA PHE A 688 -17.78 20.92 6.71
C PHE A 688 -18.47 22.16 6.14
N VAL A 689 -17.94 23.34 6.45
CA VAL A 689 -18.57 24.62 6.09
C VAL A 689 -17.52 25.59 5.58
N THR A 690 -17.80 26.27 4.45
CA THR A 690 -16.96 27.31 3.85
C THR A 690 -17.75 28.61 3.65
N GLY A 691 -17.09 29.74 3.36
CA GLY A 691 -17.78 31.00 3.04
C GLY A 691 -16.87 32.20 2.73
N ASP A 692 -17.52 33.31 2.33
CA ASP A 692 -16.92 34.56 1.83
C ASP A 692 -17.16 35.78 2.75
N GLY A 693 -17.69 35.54 3.95
CA GLY A 693 -18.05 36.60 4.89
C GLY A 693 -19.50 37.09 4.79
N THR A 694 -20.18 36.84 3.67
CA THR A 694 -21.60 37.18 3.47
C THR A 694 -22.47 35.93 3.59
N THR A 695 -22.09 34.88 2.87
CA THR A 695 -22.80 33.60 2.76
C THR A 695 -21.90 32.44 3.19
N THR A 696 -22.51 31.31 3.50
CA THR A 696 -21.80 30.07 3.87
C THR A 696 -22.43 28.89 3.17
N VAL A 697 -21.62 27.96 2.67
CA VAL A 697 -22.05 26.65 2.18
C VAL A 697 -21.63 25.61 3.21
N GLY A 698 -22.56 24.74 3.60
CA GLY A 698 -22.29 23.65 4.51
C GLY A 698 -22.74 22.32 3.92
N VAL A 699 -21.92 21.30 4.11
CA VAL A 699 -22.21 19.90 3.81
C VAL A 699 -22.08 19.10 5.11
N SER A 700 -22.98 18.15 5.34
CA SER A 700 -22.96 17.35 6.57
C SER A 700 -23.65 16.01 6.41
N GLU A 701 -23.16 14.99 7.10
CA GLU A 701 -23.75 13.65 7.12
C GLU A 701 -23.75 13.06 8.54
N VAL A 702 -24.74 12.21 8.83
CA VAL A 702 -24.83 11.44 10.06
C VAL A 702 -24.00 10.16 9.92
N LEU A 703 -23.07 9.95 10.85
CA LEU A 703 -22.12 8.84 10.82
C LEU A 703 -22.05 8.13 12.17
N SER A 704 -21.77 6.83 12.13
CA SER A 704 -21.41 6.03 13.30
C SER A 704 -19.92 6.11 13.58
N TRP A 705 -19.58 6.18 14.88
CA TRP A 705 -18.21 6.30 15.37
C TRP A 705 -17.97 5.26 16.46
N GLU A 706 -16.96 4.43 16.28
CA GLU A 706 -16.49 3.48 17.29
C GLU A 706 -15.35 4.13 18.08
N GLN A 707 -15.40 4.03 19.42
CA GLN A 707 -14.35 4.58 20.28
C GLN A 707 -13.03 3.85 20.03
N GLY A 708 -11.92 4.60 20.01
CA GLY A 708 -10.59 4.04 19.79
C GLY A 708 -10.27 3.65 18.35
N LYS A 709 -11.21 3.81 17.39
CA LYS A 709 -10.97 3.54 15.97
C LYS A 709 -10.53 4.79 15.21
N TRP A 710 -9.61 4.60 14.27
CA TRP A 710 -9.12 5.67 13.40
C TRP A 710 -10.02 5.87 12.18
N TYR A 711 -10.33 7.13 11.88
CA TYR A 711 -11.08 7.52 10.69
C TYR A 711 -10.37 8.67 10.00
N HIS A 712 -10.15 8.56 8.69
CA HIS A 712 -9.80 9.72 7.88
C HIS A 712 -11.07 10.52 7.59
N VAL A 713 -11.00 11.84 7.67
CA VAL A 713 -12.08 12.73 7.28
C VAL A 713 -11.54 13.86 6.44
N ALA A 714 -12.29 14.24 5.40
CA ALA A 714 -11.93 15.36 4.55
C ALA A 714 -13.16 16.16 4.11
N GLY A 715 -13.02 17.49 4.11
CA GLY A 715 -13.96 18.42 3.51
C GLY A 715 -13.30 19.13 2.33
N THR A 716 -13.95 19.17 1.17
CA THR A 716 -13.41 19.82 -0.03
C THR A 716 -14.36 20.86 -0.59
N TRP A 717 -13.82 21.92 -1.19
CA TRP A 717 -14.53 22.93 -1.97
C TRP A 717 -13.89 23.01 -3.35
N ASP A 718 -14.66 22.69 -4.39
CA ASP A 718 -14.24 22.87 -5.77
C ASP A 718 -14.84 24.16 -6.34
N ALA A 719 -13.99 25.16 -6.56
CA ALA A 719 -14.37 26.47 -7.10
C ALA A 719 -14.75 26.42 -8.59
N ASN A 720 -14.41 25.35 -9.33
CA ASN A 720 -14.82 25.23 -10.72
C ASN A 720 -16.29 24.79 -10.85
N SER A 721 -16.78 24.03 -9.87
CA SER A 721 -18.13 23.46 -9.85
C SER A 721 -19.02 23.99 -8.72
N ASP A 722 -18.52 24.96 -7.95
CA ASP A 722 -19.11 25.52 -6.73
C ASP A 722 -19.65 24.44 -5.78
N THR A 723 -18.87 23.37 -5.58
CA THR A 723 -19.33 22.17 -4.88
C THR A 723 -18.50 21.89 -3.62
N ALA A 724 -19.19 21.78 -2.49
CA ALA A 724 -18.62 21.28 -1.24
C ALA A 724 -18.87 19.77 -1.11
N LYS A 725 -17.84 18.99 -0.77
CA LYS A 725 -17.96 17.54 -0.52
C LYS A 725 -17.41 17.17 0.85
N LEU A 726 -17.91 16.07 1.40
CA LEU A 726 -17.49 15.50 2.68
C LEU A 726 -17.18 14.02 2.51
N TYR A 727 -16.04 13.60 3.05
CA TYR A 727 -15.53 12.24 2.95
C TYR A 727 -15.21 11.66 4.33
N ARG A 728 -15.39 10.34 4.47
CA ARG A 728 -14.97 9.57 5.65
C ARG A 728 -14.36 8.23 5.22
N SER A 729 -13.11 7.99 5.59
CA SER A 729 -12.31 6.80 5.27
C SER A 729 -12.52 6.37 3.82
N GLY A 730 -12.23 7.28 2.90
CA GLY A 730 -12.33 7.03 1.47
C GLY A 730 -13.74 6.96 0.87
N ASN A 731 -14.81 7.18 1.65
CA ASN A 731 -16.18 7.22 1.12
C ASN A 731 -16.68 8.66 0.98
N LEU A 732 -17.27 9.01 -0.17
CA LEU A 732 -18.02 10.27 -0.32
C LEU A 732 -19.35 10.16 0.44
N VAL A 733 -19.44 10.79 1.60
CA VAL A 733 -20.61 10.66 2.48
C VAL A 733 -21.67 11.74 2.20
N ALA A 734 -21.27 12.93 1.72
CA ALA A 734 -22.21 13.97 1.32
C ALA A 734 -21.59 14.96 0.33
N ALA A 735 -22.43 15.60 -0.48
CA ALA A 735 -22.04 16.65 -1.42
C ALA A 735 -23.14 17.71 -1.58
N VAL A 736 -22.76 18.97 -1.74
CA VAL A 736 -23.66 20.11 -1.97
C VAL A 736 -23.07 21.01 -3.05
N SER A 737 -23.77 21.15 -4.18
CA SER A 737 -23.45 22.15 -5.21
C SER A 737 -24.26 23.43 -4.95
N SER A 738 -23.59 24.59 -4.98
CA SER A 738 -24.19 25.91 -4.74
C SER A 738 -23.71 26.91 -5.79
N PRO A 739 -24.27 26.88 -7.01
CA PRO A 739 -23.80 27.70 -8.13
C PRO A 739 -23.73 29.20 -7.80
N GLY A 740 -22.61 29.83 -8.15
CA GLY A 740 -22.32 31.25 -7.94
C GLY A 740 -21.84 31.62 -6.53
N MET A 741 -21.60 30.64 -5.67
CA MET A 741 -20.97 30.85 -4.36
C MET A 741 -19.46 30.93 -4.50
N GLN A 742 -18.82 31.74 -3.67
CA GLN A 742 -17.36 31.83 -3.57
C GLN A 742 -16.91 31.63 -2.12
N ILE A 743 -15.62 31.40 -1.94
CA ILE A 743 -14.99 31.36 -0.61
C ILE A 743 -13.85 32.37 -0.51
N ALA A 744 -13.65 32.94 0.67
CA ALA A 744 -12.59 33.93 0.90
C ALA A 744 -11.75 33.57 2.13
N ASN A 745 -10.48 33.98 2.14
CA ASN A 745 -9.62 33.77 3.30
C ASN A 745 -10.13 34.57 4.52
N SER A 746 -10.09 33.94 5.68
CA SER A 746 -10.37 34.58 6.96
C SER A 746 -9.14 35.23 7.56
N THR A 747 -9.33 36.41 8.15
CA THR A 747 -8.27 37.08 8.95
C THR A 747 -8.04 36.43 10.32
N GLN A 748 -8.88 35.46 10.70
CA GLN A 748 -8.78 34.74 11.96
C GLN A 748 -7.67 33.67 11.91
N ASN A 749 -7.06 33.42 13.08
CA ASN A 749 -6.11 32.32 13.25
C ASN A 749 -6.81 30.96 13.00
N LEU A 750 -6.10 30.04 12.35
CA LEU A 750 -6.53 28.63 12.30
C LEU A 750 -6.42 28.04 13.71
N ARG A 751 -7.44 27.27 14.09
CA ARG A 751 -7.43 26.41 15.27
C ARG A 751 -7.71 24.98 14.89
N VAL A 752 -7.02 24.05 15.55
CA VAL A 752 -7.21 22.60 15.40
C VAL A 752 -7.68 22.04 16.75
N GLY A 753 -8.77 21.29 16.76
CA GLY A 753 -9.32 20.67 17.96
C GLY A 753 -10.17 21.56 18.87
N GLN A 754 -10.33 22.87 18.57
CA GLN A 754 -11.19 23.77 19.36
C GLN A 754 -11.53 25.09 18.64
N ARG A 755 -12.56 25.80 19.13
CA ARG A 755 -12.88 27.21 18.82
C ARG A 755 -12.83 28.09 20.07
N LEU A 756 -12.14 29.23 20.00
CA LEU A 756 -11.94 30.14 21.15
C LEU A 756 -13.09 31.15 21.33
N GLY A 757 -13.58 31.34 22.57
CA GLY A 757 -14.53 32.40 22.92
C GLY A 757 -16.02 32.00 22.94
N ALA A 758 -16.34 30.71 22.87
CA ALA A 758 -17.68 30.19 23.14
C ALA A 758 -17.57 28.92 24.00
N ALA A 759 -18.60 28.60 24.78
CA ALA A 759 -18.63 27.44 25.69
C ALA A 759 -18.79 26.10 24.93
N TYR A 760 -17.95 25.89 23.92
CA TYR A 760 -17.88 24.65 23.14
C TYR A 760 -16.81 23.73 23.70
N TRP A 761 -16.96 22.45 23.41
CA TRP A 761 -16.06 21.42 23.89
C TRP A 761 -14.86 21.31 22.94
N THR A 762 -13.67 21.12 23.50
CA THR A 762 -12.53 20.67 22.69
C THR A 762 -12.89 19.30 22.11
N PHE A 763 -12.29 18.96 20.98
CA PHE A 763 -12.35 17.58 20.49
C PHE A 763 -11.85 16.61 21.57
N ASP A 764 -12.51 15.48 21.72
CA ASP A 764 -12.15 14.43 22.69
C ASP A 764 -11.55 13.23 21.96
N GLY A 765 -10.23 13.21 21.86
CA GLY A 765 -9.55 12.25 21.03
C GLY A 765 -8.18 12.70 20.56
N THR A 766 -7.66 11.98 19.56
CA THR A 766 -6.36 12.24 18.94
C THR A 766 -6.54 12.60 17.47
N ILE A 767 -5.87 13.66 17.01
CA ILE A 767 -5.82 14.10 15.61
C ILE A 767 -4.43 13.82 15.07
N ASP A 768 -4.35 13.31 13.85
CA ASP A 768 -3.09 13.07 13.16
C ASP A 768 -3.16 13.52 11.69
N ASN A 769 -2.01 13.79 11.07
CA ASN A 769 -1.85 14.22 9.68
C ASN A 769 -2.85 15.31 9.25
N ALA A 770 -2.90 16.40 10.03
CA ALA A 770 -3.76 17.53 9.76
C ALA A 770 -3.22 18.36 8.58
N ARG A 771 -3.96 18.38 7.47
CA ARG A 771 -3.49 18.96 6.21
C ARG A 771 -4.51 19.89 5.56
N ILE A 772 -3.99 20.95 4.93
CA ILE A 772 -4.75 21.88 4.10
C ILE A 772 -4.07 21.96 2.74
N SER A 773 -4.84 21.88 1.67
CA SER A 773 -4.33 21.89 0.29
C SER A 773 -5.08 22.89 -0.59
N ASN A 774 -4.42 23.42 -1.61
CA ASN A 774 -4.99 24.33 -2.62
C ASN A 774 -5.59 23.59 -3.83
N ASN A 775 -5.99 22.33 -3.63
CA ASN A 775 -6.73 21.52 -4.57
C ASN A 775 -7.96 20.91 -3.89
N ALA A 776 -9.03 20.67 -4.66
CA ALA A 776 -10.19 19.91 -4.20
C ALA A 776 -10.02 18.44 -4.58
N TYR A 777 -9.33 17.67 -3.73
CA TYR A 777 -9.12 16.25 -3.98
C TYR A 777 -10.41 15.45 -3.97
N ASN A 778 -10.45 14.40 -4.78
CA ASN A 778 -11.45 13.36 -4.64
C ASN A 778 -10.92 12.25 -3.74
N TYR A 779 -11.33 12.22 -2.47
CA TYR A 779 -10.92 11.14 -1.56
C TYR A 779 -11.76 9.87 -1.72
N SER A 780 -12.70 9.81 -2.68
CA SER A 780 -13.49 8.59 -2.86
C SER A 780 -12.59 7.45 -3.35
N PHE A 781 -12.76 6.26 -2.81
CA PHE A 781 -12.41 5.05 -3.54
C PHE A 781 -13.25 5.01 -4.82
N ASP A 782 -12.61 5.16 -5.97
CA ASP A 782 -13.28 5.04 -7.28
C ASP A 782 -13.16 3.60 -7.77
N CYS A 783 -13.63 2.66 -6.95
CA CYS A 783 -13.87 1.29 -7.36
C CYS A 783 -15.29 1.23 -7.93
N ASP A 784 -15.46 1.59 -9.21
CA ASP A 784 -16.70 1.34 -9.96
C ASP A 784 -16.85 -0.17 -10.28
N LEU A 785 -16.78 -0.99 -9.22
CA LEU A 785 -17.16 -2.41 -9.21
C LEU A 785 -18.66 -2.57 -8.94
N ALA A 786 -19.33 -1.50 -8.49
CA ALA A 786 -20.78 -1.45 -8.27
C ALA A 786 -21.62 -1.63 -9.56
N ASN A 787 -21.02 -1.45 -10.74
CA ASN A 787 -21.66 -1.65 -12.05
C ASN A 787 -21.20 -2.90 -12.80
N LEU A 788 -20.33 -3.73 -12.23
CA LEU A 788 -20.15 -5.09 -12.73
C LEU A 788 -21.41 -5.89 -12.43
N PRO A 789 -22.00 -6.60 -13.41
CA PRO A 789 -23.10 -7.51 -13.11
C PRO A 789 -22.51 -8.74 -12.42
N MET A 790 -22.21 -8.63 -11.13
CA MET A 790 -21.62 -9.69 -10.32
C MET A 790 -22.60 -10.19 -9.26
N TRP A 791 -22.58 -11.52 -9.11
CA TRP A 791 -23.32 -12.28 -8.11
C TRP A 791 -22.52 -12.48 -6.81
N SER A 792 -21.45 -11.73 -6.54
CA SER A 792 -20.67 -11.86 -5.30
C SER A 792 -20.78 -10.60 -4.44
N GLN A 793 -21.09 -10.81 -3.16
CA GLN A 793 -20.96 -9.84 -2.07
C GLN A 793 -19.61 -10.05 -1.34
N GLY A 794 -18.61 -10.64 -2.01
CA GLY A 794 -17.30 -10.95 -1.46
C GLY A 794 -16.41 -9.71 -1.38
N ASP A 795 -15.70 -9.59 -0.27
CA ASP A 795 -14.92 -8.45 0.19
C ASP A 795 -13.61 -8.31 -0.60
N ILE A 796 -13.45 -7.21 -1.35
CA ILE A 796 -12.24 -6.90 -2.14
C ILE A 796 -11.35 -5.99 -1.28
N SER A 797 -11.04 -6.48 -0.08
CA SER A 797 -10.28 -5.77 0.92
C SER A 797 -8.92 -6.38 1.12
N GLY A 798 -7.91 -5.53 1.27
CA GLY A 798 -6.58 -5.93 1.73
C GLY A 798 -6.60 -6.53 3.15
N PRO A 799 -5.45 -6.99 3.66
CA PRO A 799 -5.33 -7.83 4.87
C PRO A 799 -5.91 -7.25 6.18
N GLU A 800 -6.28 -5.97 6.21
CA GLU A 800 -6.94 -5.31 7.35
C GLU A 800 -8.48 -5.17 7.21
N GLY A 801 -9.11 -5.78 6.19
CA GLY A 801 -10.56 -5.72 5.99
C GLY A 801 -11.06 -4.35 5.53
N GLN A 802 -10.23 -3.61 4.78
CA GLN A 802 -10.62 -2.40 4.06
C GLN A 802 -10.24 -2.51 2.57
N PRO A 803 -11.10 -2.05 1.63
CA PRO A 803 -10.77 -2.00 0.20
C PRO A 803 -9.50 -1.18 -0.06
N ASP A 804 -8.46 -1.81 -0.60
CA ASP A 804 -7.16 -1.17 -0.86
C ASP A 804 -6.99 -0.71 -2.31
N CYS A 805 -7.94 -1.04 -3.19
CA CYS A 805 -8.02 -0.64 -4.59
C CYS A 805 -6.84 -1.11 -5.47
N TYR A 806 -6.10 -2.12 -5.00
CA TYR A 806 -5.19 -2.88 -5.86
C TYR A 806 -5.88 -4.19 -6.27
N ILE A 807 -5.31 -4.88 -7.26
CA ILE A 807 -5.46 -6.33 -7.37
C ILE A 807 -4.11 -6.84 -6.93
N ASP A 808 -3.96 -7.09 -5.63
CA ASP A 808 -2.74 -7.61 -5.05
C ASP A 808 -2.79 -9.15 -4.95
N PHE A 809 -1.77 -9.76 -4.36
CA PHE A 809 -1.76 -11.22 -4.21
C PHE A 809 -2.85 -11.72 -3.26
N TYR A 810 -3.35 -10.88 -2.34
CA TYR A 810 -4.48 -11.16 -1.46
C TYR A 810 -5.79 -11.20 -2.25
N ASP A 811 -6.02 -10.22 -3.13
CA ASP A 811 -7.18 -10.20 -4.04
C ASP A 811 -7.17 -11.38 -5.03
N VAL A 812 -5.99 -11.71 -5.57
CA VAL A 812 -5.82 -12.86 -6.47
C VAL A 812 -6.02 -14.16 -5.71
N ALA A 813 -5.59 -14.25 -4.45
CA ALA A 813 -5.84 -15.40 -3.58
C ALA A 813 -7.34 -15.56 -3.28
N LEU A 814 -8.04 -14.48 -2.95
CA LEU A 814 -9.47 -14.49 -2.66
C LEU A 814 -10.32 -14.77 -3.91
N LEU A 815 -9.95 -14.22 -5.07
CA LEU A 815 -10.57 -14.54 -6.36
C LEU A 815 -10.28 -15.98 -6.79
N ALA A 816 -9.09 -16.52 -6.50
CA ALA A 816 -8.76 -17.91 -6.74
C ALA A 816 -9.53 -18.85 -5.79
N GLU A 817 -9.70 -18.46 -4.52
CA GLU A 817 -10.53 -19.13 -3.51
C GLU A 817 -12.01 -19.11 -3.90
N GLU A 818 -12.56 -17.97 -4.35
CA GLU A 818 -13.93 -17.86 -4.85
C GLU A 818 -14.14 -18.63 -6.16
N TRP A 819 -13.12 -18.68 -7.04
CA TRP A 819 -13.15 -19.49 -8.26
C TRP A 819 -13.13 -20.99 -7.95
N LEU A 820 -12.36 -21.41 -6.95
CA LEU A 820 -12.37 -22.76 -6.38
C LEU A 820 -13.76 -23.07 -5.78
N ASN A 821 -14.28 -22.22 -4.89
CA ASN A 821 -15.56 -22.41 -4.21
C ASN A 821 -16.78 -22.37 -5.15
N GLY A 822 -16.68 -21.66 -6.28
CA GLY A 822 -17.71 -21.66 -7.33
C GLY A 822 -17.90 -23.02 -8.02
N GLU A 823 -16.88 -23.87 -8.03
CA GLU A 823 -16.95 -25.25 -8.56
C GLU A 823 -17.49 -26.24 -7.52
N TYR A 824 -17.15 -26.08 -6.24
CA TYR A 824 -17.48 -27.03 -5.15
C TYR A 824 -18.70 -26.62 -4.28
N GLY A 825 -19.32 -25.46 -4.53
CA GLY A 825 -20.35 -24.88 -3.68
C GLY A 825 -19.82 -24.51 -2.28
N SER A 826 -20.69 -24.45 -1.28
CA SER A 826 -20.32 -24.07 0.10
C SER A 826 -19.59 -25.17 0.90
N PHE A 827 -19.08 -26.20 0.23
CA PHE A 827 -18.49 -27.37 0.90
C PHE A 827 -17.11 -27.06 1.47
N PHE A 828 -16.29 -26.24 0.82
CA PHE A 828 -14.96 -25.87 1.31
C PHE A 828 -14.92 -24.45 1.93
N ASP A 829 -16.07 -23.89 2.30
CA ASP A 829 -16.13 -22.62 3.03
C ASP A 829 -15.27 -22.70 4.30
N ALA A 830 -14.30 -21.79 4.43
CA ALA A 830 -13.49 -21.64 5.62
C ALA A 830 -14.35 -21.46 6.88
N ALA A 831 -13.94 -22.11 7.97
CA ALA A 831 -14.50 -21.85 9.28
C ALA A 831 -13.99 -20.51 9.80
N PRO A 832 -14.82 -19.72 10.54
CA PRO A 832 -14.31 -18.61 11.33
C PRO A 832 -13.22 -19.09 12.29
N ASP A 833 -12.18 -18.28 12.50
CA ASP A 833 -11.16 -18.58 13.50
C ASP A 833 -11.73 -18.40 14.92
N TYR A 834 -12.21 -19.50 15.51
CA TYR A 834 -12.71 -19.52 16.89
C TYR A 834 -11.60 -19.48 17.94
N SER A 835 -10.31 -19.45 17.54
CA SER A 835 -9.19 -19.32 18.46
C SER A 835 -8.86 -17.86 18.81
N VAL A 836 -9.41 -16.88 18.07
CA VAL A 836 -9.18 -15.45 18.32
C VAL A 836 -9.56 -15.08 19.76
N GLY A 837 -8.64 -14.42 20.46
CA GLY A 837 -8.81 -14.00 21.85
C GLY A 837 -8.44 -15.05 22.91
N TYR A 838 -8.07 -16.27 22.52
CA TYR A 838 -7.48 -17.27 23.41
C TYR A 838 -5.96 -17.08 23.51
N ASP A 839 -5.41 -17.37 24.69
CA ASP A 839 -3.98 -17.26 25.01
C ASP A 839 -3.20 -18.46 24.44
N ASP A 840 -2.14 -18.20 23.68
CA ASP A 840 -1.33 -19.24 23.01
C ASP A 840 -0.61 -20.16 24.00
N ASP A 841 -0.31 -19.66 25.19
CA ASP A 841 0.47 -20.36 26.21
C ASP A 841 -0.42 -21.05 27.27
N LYS A 842 -1.75 -21.06 27.13
CA LYS A 842 -2.66 -21.67 28.12
C LYS A 842 -3.41 -22.88 27.55
N LEU A 843 -3.77 -23.82 28.44
CA LEU A 843 -4.67 -24.91 28.08
C LEU A 843 -6.10 -24.39 27.89
N TYR A 844 -6.84 -24.99 26.96
CA TYR A 844 -8.30 -24.82 26.86
C TYR A 844 -8.97 -25.20 28.20
N PRO A 845 -9.97 -24.44 28.69
CA PRO A 845 -10.69 -23.33 28.03
C PRO A 845 -10.07 -21.94 28.16
N ASN A 846 -8.90 -21.78 28.79
CA ASN A 846 -8.27 -20.46 28.96
C ASN A 846 -7.28 -20.10 27.85
N GLY A 847 -6.97 -21.03 26.95
CA GLY A 847 -6.04 -20.83 25.85
C GLY A 847 -6.20 -21.83 24.71
N LYS A 848 -5.24 -21.80 23.78
CA LYS A 848 -5.30 -22.57 22.53
C LYS A 848 -4.76 -24.01 22.63
N ILE A 849 -4.03 -24.34 23.69
CA ILE A 849 -3.38 -25.64 23.82
C ILE A 849 -4.41 -26.71 24.20
N PHE A 850 -4.47 -27.79 23.41
CA PHE A 850 -5.30 -28.95 23.73
C PHE A 850 -4.72 -29.71 24.93
N GLY A 851 -5.49 -29.84 26.01
CA GLY A 851 -5.06 -30.51 27.24
C GLY A 851 -4.98 -32.02 27.08
N PHE A 852 -3.78 -32.59 27.25
CA PHE A 852 -3.53 -34.04 27.23
C PHE A 852 -2.50 -34.40 28.30
N SER A 853 -2.90 -35.16 29.33
CA SER A 853 -2.12 -35.36 30.56
C SER A 853 -2.38 -36.71 31.25
N PHE A 854 -1.51 -37.07 32.20
CA PHE A 854 -1.64 -38.25 33.06
C PHE A 854 -1.77 -37.88 34.53
N TYR A 855 -2.60 -38.63 35.25
CA TYR A 855 -2.53 -38.75 36.70
C TYR A 855 -1.22 -39.39 37.14
N SER A 856 -0.51 -38.76 38.08
CA SER A 856 0.58 -39.37 38.86
C SER A 856 1.66 -40.12 38.06
N VAL A 857 2.08 -39.59 36.89
CA VAL A 857 3.18 -40.16 36.10
C VAL A 857 4.53 -39.97 36.78
N THR A 858 5.31 -41.03 36.96
CA THR A 858 6.58 -40.97 37.72
C THR A 858 7.79 -41.25 36.84
N GLU A 859 9.00 -41.07 37.40
CA GLU A 859 10.23 -41.51 36.74
C GLU A 859 10.19 -43.01 36.38
N PRO A 860 10.74 -43.42 35.23
CA PRO A 860 11.43 -42.57 34.25
C PRO A 860 10.50 -41.91 33.21
N ASP A 861 9.22 -42.29 33.17
CA ASP A 861 8.31 -41.98 32.06
C ASP A 861 7.96 -40.49 31.94
N ILE A 862 7.96 -39.77 33.07
CA ILE A 862 7.71 -38.32 33.15
C ILE A 862 8.57 -37.49 32.19
N TYR A 863 9.81 -37.89 31.94
CA TYR A 863 10.75 -37.16 31.09
C TYR A 863 10.50 -37.33 29.58
N ASN A 864 9.62 -38.27 29.19
CA ASN A 864 9.28 -38.52 27.80
C ASN A 864 8.05 -37.74 27.33
N LEU A 865 7.21 -37.29 28.27
CA LEU A 865 5.89 -36.70 28.01
C LEU A 865 5.89 -35.61 26.94
N LYS A 866 6.74 -34.58 27.09
CA LYS A 866 6.78 -33.46 26.14
C LYS A 866 7.12 -33.91 24.72
N ASN A 867 8.11 -34.80 24.58
CA ASN A 867 8.54 -35.35 23.29
C ASN A 867 7.47 -36.27 22.67
N ASP A 868 6.64 -36.88 23.51
CA ASP A 868 5.55 -37.75 23.11
C ASP A 868 4.23 -36.98 22.84
N GLY A 869 4.26 -35.65 22.81
CA GLY A 869 3.11 -34.80 22.46
C GLY A 869 2.13 -34.52 23.61
N PHE A 870 2.51 -34.83 24.85
CA PHE A 870 1.71 -34.43 26.02
C PHE A 870 1.90 -32.93 26.28
N THR A 871 0.83 -32.26 26.70
CA THR A 871 0.82 -30.81 26.95
C THR A 871 0.76 -30.47 28.43
N ALA A 872 0.38 -31.44 29.27
CA ALA A 872 0.29 -31.27 30.69
C ALA A 872 0.64 -32.56 31.47
N MET A 873 0.75 -32.43 32.79
CA MET A 873 0.96 -33.53 33.71
C MET A 873 0.24 -33.29 35.06
N GLY A 874 -0.01 -34.37 35.78
CA GLY A 874 -0.69 -34.36 37.07
C GLY A 874 -2.21 -34.48 36.93
N PRO A 875 -2.93 -34.57 38.07
CA PRO A 875 -2.43 -34.28 39.41
C PRO A 875 -1.77 -35.51 40.09
N TYR A 876 -1.14 -35.27 41.26
CA TYR A 876 -0.32 -36.27 41.97
C TYR A 876 -0.87 -36.61 43.36
N TYR A 877 -1.02 -37.90 43.64
CA TYR A 877 -1.40 -38.38 44.98
C TYR A 877 -0.25 -38.24 46.00
N GLY A 878 -0.58 -37.76 47.21
CA GLY A 878 0.24 -37.97 48.42
C GLY A 878 1.62 -37.32 48.48
N SER A 879 1.99 -36.43 47.55
CA SER A 879 3.31 -35.78 47.53
C SER A 879 3.24 -34.31 47.95
N THR A 880 4.35 -33.80 48.50
CA THR A 880 4.53 -32.38 48.82
C THR A 880 4.45 -31.58 47.51
N PRO A 881 3.47 -30.69 47.31
CA PRO A 881 3.14 -30.05 46.03
C PRO A 881 4.27 -29.26 45.32
N GLY A 882 5.41 -29.03 45.98
CA GLY A 882 6.51 -28.23 45.45
C GLY A 882 7.36 -28.95 44.39
N ASN A 883 7.61 -30.26 44.50
CA ASN A 883 8.60 -30.92 43.64
C ASN A 883 8.13 -31.10 42.19
N TYR A 884 6.84 -31.40 41.96
CA TYR A 884 6.33 -31.69 40.62
C TYR A 884 5.92 -30.44 39.83
N LEU A 885 5.63 -29.33 40.51
CA LEU A 885 5.39 -28.04 39.84
C LEU A 885 6.69 -27.55 39.18
N ASP A 886 7.80 -27.58 39.92
CA ASP A 886 9.12 -27.23 39.40
C ASP A 886 9.55 -28.16 38.26
N GLU A 887 9.23 -29.45 38.37
CA GLU A 887 9.50 -30.44 37.32
C GLU A 887 8.69 -30.17 36.04
N ALA A 888 7.38 -29.92 36.16
CA ALA A 888 6.52 -29.55 35.03
C ALA A 888 7.04 -28.29 34.30
N ASN A 889 7.45 -27.27 35.07
CA ASN A 889 8.05 -26.06 34.54
C ASN A 889 9.34 -26.38 33.76
N SER A 890 10.23 -27.21 34.33
CA SER A 890 11.49 -27.61 33.68
C SER A 890 11.30 -28.38 32.37
N LEU A 891 10.17 -29.08 32.22
CA LEU A 891 9.81 -29.85 31.03
C LEU A 891 8.98 -29.06 30.01
N GLY A 892 8.58 -27.82 30.33
CA GLY A 892 7.70 -27.03 29.49
C GLY A 892 6.30 -27.64 29.33
N LEU A 893 5.80 -28.27 30.40
CA LEU A 893 4.46 -28.86 30.50
C LEU A 893 3.57 -28.02 31.42
N LYS A 894 2.27 -28.03 31.17
CA LYS A 894 1.29 -27.46 32.11
C LYS A 894 0.98 -28.41 33.25
N TYR A 895 0.43 -27.88 34.35
CA TYR A 895 0.27 -28.65 35.57
C TYR A 895 -1.14 -28.57 36.17
N PHE A 896 -1.67 -29.75 36.52
CA PHE A 896 -2.89 -29.90 37.32
C PHE A 896 -2.49 -29.93 38.80
N TYR A 897 -2.73 -28.83 39.50
CA TYR A 897 -2.21 -28.61 40.86
C TYR A 897 -3.24 -28.99 41.92
N HIS A 898 -2.87 -29.89 42.83
CA HIS A 898 -3.74 -30.28 43.96
C HIS A 898 -3.91 -29.19 45.01
N VAL A 899 -5.15 -28.87 45.35
CA VAL A 899 -5.51 -27.87 46.37
C VAL A 899 -6.67 -28.38 47.23
N GLY A 900 -6.59 -28.18 48.55
CA GLY A 900 -7.68 -28.60 49.45
C GLY A 900 -7.22 -28.86 50.88
N MET A 901 -8.12 -29.39 51.70
CA MET A 901 -7.81 -29.72 53.09
C MET A 901 -7.18 -31.11 53.22
N THR A 902 -6.06 -31.17 53.95
CA THR A 902 -5.37 -32.42 54.25
C THR A 902 -6.08 -33.21 55.35
N GLY A 903 -6.16 -34.54 55.22
CA GLY A 903 -6.66 -35.43 56.28
C GLY A 903 -8.18 -35.56 56.36
N LEU A 904 -8.91 -35.03 55.37
CA LEU A 904 -10.34 -35.33 55.21
C LEU A 904 -10.49 -36.74 54.61
N ASP A 905 -11.21 -37.60 55.32
CA ASP A 905 -11.57 -38.95 54.86
C ASP A 905 -12.97 -38.90 54.21
N PRO A 906 -13.11 -39.17 52.90
CA PRO A 906 -14.41 -39.23 52.22
C PRO A 906 -15.39 -40.26 52.82
N GLU A 907 -14.89 -41.29 53.52
CA GLU A 907 -15.72 -42.30 54.18
C GLU A 907 -16.15 -41.88 55.59
N ASN A 908 -15.37 -41.06 56.29
CA ASN A 908 -15.67 -40.52 57.63
C ASN A 908 -15.65 -38.98 57.65
N PHE A 909 -16.35 -38.37 56.70
CA PHE A 909 -16.22 -36.94 56.41
C PHE A 909 -16.82 -36.06 57.51
N VAL A 910 -15.97 -35.31 58.21
CA VAL A 910 -16.36 -34.27 59.16
C VAL A 910 -16.10 -32.91 58.51
N LEU A 911 -17.17 -32.17 58.23
CA LEU A 911 -17.09 -30.86 57.58
C LEU A 911 -16.37 -29.85 58.50
N PRO A 912 -15.22 -29.29 58.08
CA PRO A 912 -14.58 -28.18 58.77
C PRO A 912 -15.40 -26.89 58.62
N SER A 913 -15.15 -25.88 59.45
CA SER A 913 -15.85 -24.61 59.29
C SER A 913 -15.47 -23.91 57.97
N ASP A 914 -16.40 -23.15 57.38
CA ASP A 914 -16.14 -22.41 56.14
C ASP A 914 -14.88 -21.53 56.23
N SER A 915 -14.65 -20.90 57.39
CA SER A 915 -13.46 -20.09 57.62
C SER A 915 -12.16 -20.89 57.61
N GLU A 916 -12.17 -22.14 58.08
CA GLU A 916 -11.01 -23.03 58.04
C GLU A 916 -10.72 -23.47 56.60
N ILE A 917 -11.76 -23.85 55.85
CA ILE A 917 -11.65 -24.24 54.43
C ILE A 917 -11.09 -23.06 53.62
N GLN A 918 -11.74 -21.89 53.69
CA GLN A 918 -11.35 -20.69 52.95
C GLN A 918 -9.92 -20.28 53.25
N SER A 919 -9.53 -20.25 54.53
CA SER A 919 -8.18 -19.86 54.94
C SER A 919 -7.12 -20.83 54.42
N ALA A 920 -7.38 -22.14 54.52
CA ALA A 920 -6.43 -23.17 54.09
C ALA A 920 -6.25 -23.21 52.56
N VAL A 921 -7.35 -23.13 51.81
CA VAL A 921 -7.34 -23.13 50.34
C VAL A 921 -6.73 -21.84 49.79
N THR A 922 -7.15 -20.67 50.31
CA THR A 922 -6.60 -19.37 49.89
C THR A 922 -5.09 -19.29 50.15
N ALA A 923 -4.60 -19.85 51.27
CA ALA A 923 -3.18 -19.88 51.57
C ALA A 923 -2.39 -20.73 50.56
N GLN A 924 -2.92 -21.89 50.16
CA GLN A 924 -2.29 -22.76 49.15
C GLN A 924 -2.25 -22.07 47.79
N VAL A 925 -3.37 -21.52 47.31
CA VAL A 925 -3.43 -20.81 46.03
C VAL A 925 -2.48 -19.61 46.02
N ASN A 926 -2.52 -18.75 47.04
CA ASN A 926 -1.64 -17.57 47.11
C ASN A 926 -0.15 -17.92 47.12
N ALA A 927 0.24 -19.12 47.57
CA ALA A 927 1.63 -19.54 47.58
C ALA A 927 2.20 -19.76 46.16
N VAL A 928 1.36 -20.14 45.19
CA VAL A 928 1.82 -20.58 43.86
C VAL A 928 1.06 -19.94 42.68
N LYS A 929 0.02 -19.13 42.89
CA LYS A 929 -0.82 -18.55 41.82
C LYS A 929 -0.12 -17.67 40.80
N ASN A 930 1.11 -17.23 41.07
CA ASN A 930 1.90 -16.45 40.12
C ASN A 930 2.73 -17.34 39.17
N ASP A 931 2.71 -18.65 39.38
CA ASP A 931 3.34 -19.62 38.47
C ASP A 931 2.40 -19.93 37.29
N ASN A 932 2.84 -19.61 36.08
CA ASN A 932 2.09 -19.80 34.84
C ASN A 932 2.13 -21.26 34.33
N THR A 933 2.89 -22.12 35.00
CA THR A 933 2.90 -23.57 34.76
C THR A 933 1.57 -24.21 35.18
N ILE A 934 0.93 -23.68 36.23
CA ILE A 934 -0.37 -24.18 36.71
C ILE A 934 -1.46 -23.82 35.69
N ALA A 935 -2.19 -24.84 35.23
CA ALA A 935 -3.31 -24.68 34.31
C ALA A 935 -4.66 -25.02 34.93
N VAL A 936 -4.72 -25.96 35.88
CA VAL A 936 -5.97 -26.41 36.52
C VAL A 936 -5.76 -26.57 38.02
N TRP A 937 -6.76 -26.16 38.81
CA TRP A 937 -6.83 -26.40 40.24
C TRP A 937 -7.63 -27.66 40.53
N ALA A 938 -6.94 -28.75 40.85
CA ALA A 938 -7.53 -30.04 41.18
C ALA A 938 -7.88 -30.12 42.68
N ILE A 939 -9.17 -30.21 43.03
CA ILE A 939 -9.63 -30.23 44.42
C ILE A 939 -9.42 -31.61 45.05
N GLN A 940 -8.84 -31.62 46.25
CA GLN A 940 -8.75 -32.79 47.13
C GLN A 940 -9.56 -32.62 48.43
N PRO A 941 -10.06 -33.70 49.06
CA PRO A 941 -10.05 -35.07 48.54
C PRO A 941 -10.98 -35.21 47.32
N GLU A 942 -10.60 -36.10 46.39
CA GLU A 942 -11.37 -36.42 45.19
C GLU A 942 -12.61 -37.29 45.51
N GLU A 943 -13.44 -37.58 44.49
CA GLU A 943 -14.58 -38.50 44.58
C GLU A 943 -15.65 -38.12 45.64
N LEU A 944 -15.77 -36.83 45.99
CA LEU A 944 -16.77 -36.35 46.96
C LEU A 944 -18.19 -36.77 46.56
N LYS A 945 -18.90 -37.43 47.47
CA LYS A 945 -20.21 -38.06 47.24
C LYS A 945 -21.30 -37.01 46.99
N TYR A 946 -21.88 -37.01 45.79
CA TYR A 946 -22.95 -36.10 45.37
C TYR A 946 -24.18 -36.08 46.32
N ASN A 947 -24.45 -37.20 46.99
CA ASN A 947 -25.59 -37.34 47.91
C ASN A 947 -25.26 -36.99 49.38
N GLN A 948 -24.05 -36.49 49.66
CA GLN A 948 -23.64 -36.03 50.99
C GLN A 948 -23.57 -34.50 51.01
N PRO A 949 -24.56 -33.80 51.61
CA PRO A 949 -24.61 -32.34 51.60
C PRO A 949 -23.35 -31.67 52.16
N ASN A 950 -22.75 -32.25 53.20
CA ASN A 950 -21.52 -31.74 53.79
C ASN A 950 -20.32 -31.79 52.82
N GLN A 951 -20.24 -32.83 51.98
CA GLN A 951 -19.15 -32.97 51.01
C GLN A 951 -19.33 -31.99 49.84
N MET A 952 -20.57 -31.80 49.37
CA MET A 952 -20.86 -30.80 48.32
C MET A 952 -20.68 -29.38 48.83
N HIS A 953 -21.05 -29.09 50.09
CA HIS A 953 -20.77 -27.80 50.72
C HIS A 953 -19.26 -27.52 50.81
N TYR A 954 -18.44 -28.54 51.13
CA TYR A 954 -16.99 -28.40 51.07
C TYR A 954 -16.49 -28.08 49.66
N LEU A 955 -16.96 -28.80 48.64
CA LEU A 955 -16.59 -28.56 47.23
C LEU A 955 -16.91 -27.12 46.82
N GLN A 956 -18.11 -26.65 47.16
CA GLN A 956 -18.53 -25.27 46.92
C GLN A 956 -17.58 -24.27 47.58
N VAL A 957 -17.36 -24.38 48.90
CA VAL A 957 -16.55 -23.42 49.66
C VAL A 957 -15.09 -23.43 49.19
N ALA A 958 -14.54 -24.59 48.85
CA ALA A 958 -13.18 -24.70 48.31
C ALA A 958 -13.07 -24.07 46.91
N ALA A 959 -14.00 -24.35 46.00
CA ALA A 959 -14.02 -23.77 44.66
C ALA A 959 -14.17 -22.24 44.70
N ASP A 960 -15.06 -21.72 45.54
CA ASP A 960 -15.26 -20.29 45.73
C ASP A 960 -13.99 -19.60 46.28
N ALA A 961 -13.29 -20.25 47.22
CA ALA A 961 -12.03 -19.75 47.74
C ALA A 961 -10.92 -19.72 46.68
N ILE A 962 -10.85 -20.73 45.79
CA ILE A 962 -9.90 -20.75 44.66
C ILE A 962 -10.18 -19.59 43.71
N ARG A 963 -11.43 -19.45 43.25
CA ARG A 963 -11.85 -18.39 42.31
C ARG A 963 -11.58 -16.99 42.88
N ALA A 964 -11.80 -16.80 44.18
CA ALA A 964 -11.49 -15.55 44.85
C ALA A 964 -9.98 -15.27 44.94
N ALA A 965 -9.16 -16.29 45.19
CA ALA A 965 -7.71 -16.14 45.34
C ALA A 965 -6.97 -15.99 44.00
N ASP A 966 -7.48 -16.62 42.93
CA ASP A 966 -6.89 -16.68 41.58
C ASP A 966 -7.65 -15.83 40.54
N SER A 967 -8.38 -14.81 40.98
CA SER A 967 -9.27 -14.00 40.13
C SER A 967 -8.57 -13.29 38.96
N ALA A 968 -7.25 -13.08 39.05
CA ALA A 968 -6.47 -12.42 38.00
C ALA A 968 -6.13 -13.35 36.82
N GLN A 969 -6.03 -14.67 37.06
CA GLN A 969 -5.68 -15.66 36.05
C GLN A 969 -6.90 -16.49 35.63
N GLY A 970 -7.88 -16.64 36.53
CA GLY A 970 -9.16 -17.28 36.24
C GLY A 970 -9.04 -18.75 35.82
N ARG A 971 -8.08 -19.51 36.38
CA ARG A 971 -7.83 -20.89 35.97
C ARG A 971 -8.98 -21.83 36.38
N PRO A 972 -9.29 -22.86 35.56
CA PRO A 972 -10.35 -23.82 35.86
C PRO A 972 -10.17 -24.58 37.17
N VAL A 973 -11.28 -24.79 37.88
CA VAL A 973 -11.40 -25.69 39.03
C VAL A 973 -11.94 -27.05 38.58
N TRP A 974 -11.36 -28.12 39.08
CA TRP A 974 -11.77 -29.49 38.75
C TRP A 974 -11.62 -30.43 39.93
N MET A 975 -12.43 -31.47 39.99
CA MET A 975 -12.28 -32.62 40.87
C MET A 975 -12.58 -33.87 40.04
N TYR A 976 -11.76 -34.91 40.19
CA TYR A 976 -12.05 -36.18 39.53
C TYR A 976 -13.35 -36.82 40.05
N GLU A 977 -14.15 -37.30 39.10
CA GLU A 977 -15.46 -37.89 39.34
C GLU A 977 -15.49 -39.41 39.11
N THR A 978 -16.24 -40.13 39.96
CA THR A 978 -16.32 -41.58 39.89
C THR A 978 -17.02 -42.08 38.62
N ASN A 979 -16.55 -43.21 38.11
CA ASN A 979 -17.00 -43.80 36.85
C ASN A 979 -18.47 -44.24 36.79
N ASN A 980 -19.13 -44.37 37.94
CA ASN A 980 -20.52 -44.81 38.08
C ASN A 980 -21.55 -43.65 38.16
N ARG A 981 -21.12 -42.40 37.99
CA ARG A 981 -22.05 -41.25 38.01
C ARG A 981 -22.85 -41.15 36.72
N THR A 982 -24.13 -40.85 36.87
CA THR A 982 -25.04 -40.43 35.79
C THR A 982 -25.04 -38.90 35.69
N ASP A 983 -25.66 -38.37 34.65
CA ASP A 983 -25.85 -36.93 34.46
C ASP A 983 -26.47 -36.21 35.67
N ASP A 984 -27.56 -36.74 36.24
CA ASP A 984 -28.18 -36.19 37.45
C ASP A 984 -27.23 -36.15 38.66
N HIS A 985 -26.32 -37.13 38.79
CA HIS A 985 -25.34 -37.15 39.87
C HIS A 985 -24.23 -36.12 39.64
N LEU A 986 -23.73 -36.01 38.40
CA LEU A 986 -22.71 -35.05 38.01
C LEU A 986 -23.23 -33.61 38.07
N ALA A 987 -24.51 -33.38 37.78
CA ALA A 987 -25.12 -32.05 37.82
C ALA A 987 -25.03 -31.40 39.21
N VAL A 988 -24.96 -32.20 40.28
CA VAL A 988 -24.79 -31.69 41.65
C VAL A 988 -23.37 -31.19 41.87
N SER A 989 -22.36 -31.90 41.37
CA SER A 989 -20.95 -31.57 41.63
C SER A 989 -20.36 -30.60 40.61
N VAL A 990 -20.77 -30.65 39.33
CA VAL A 990 -20.28 -29.75 38.28
C VAL A 990 -20.81 -28.32 38.43
N ALA A 991 -21.88 -28.12 39.21
CA ALA A 991 -22.34 -26.80 39.65
C ALA A 991 -21.24 -25.97 40.36
N HIS A 992 -20.18 -26.63 40.82
CA HIS A 992 -19.06 -26.00 41.53
C HIS A 992 -17.71 -26.15 40.79
N GLN A 993 -17.67 -26.78 39.63
CA GLN A 993 -16.45 -27.06 38.87
C GLN A 993 -16.50 -26.44 37.47
N ASP A 994 -15.35 -26.14 36.90
CA ASP A 994 -15.23 -25.55 35.55
C ASP A 994 -14.85 -26.62 34.51
N LEU A 995 -14.29 -27.76 34.95
CA LEU A 995 -14.16 -28.97 34.14
C LEU A 995 -15.04 -30.09 34.72
N CYS A 996 -15.62 -30.92 33.85
CA CYS A 996 -16.35 -32.13 34.21
C CYS A 996 -15.63 -33.33 33.61
N GLY A 997 -15.13 -34.22 34.45
CA GLY A 997 -14.41 -35.41 33.98
C GLY A 997 -14.62 -36.57 34.94
N LYS A 998 -15.34 -37.60 34.48
CA LYS A 998 -15.54 -38.84 35.22
C LYS A 998 -14.76 -40.00 34.63
N GLY A 999 -14.30 -40.90 35.49
CA GLY A 999 -13.56 -42.09 35.08
C GLY A 999 -14.28 -42.90 34.01
N MET A 1000 -13.56 -43.25 32.95
CA MET A 1000 -14.03 -44.01 31.79
C MET A 1000 -13.29 -45.34 31.72
N TYR A 1001 -13.49 -46.17 32.75
CA TYR A 1001 -12.67 -47.38 32.96
C TYR A 1001 -13.26 -48.61 32.28
N THR A 1002 -13.06 -48.71 30.97
CA THR A 1002 -13.67 -49.75 30.12
C THR A 1002 -13.36 -51.18 30.59
N ASN A 1003 -12.11 -51.50 30.90
CA ASN A 1003 -11.66 -52.82 31.34
C ASN A 1003 -12.05 -53.06 32.79
N PHE A 1004 -11.77 -52.11 33.69
CA PHE A 1004 -12.09 -52.25 35.10
C PHE A 1004 -13.60 -52.46 35.36
N THR A 1005 -14.46 -51.82 34.55
CA THR A 1005 -15.92 -51.95 34.67
C THR A 1005 -16.53 -53.13 33.90
N GLY A 1006 -15.72 -53.96 33.25
CA GLY A 1006 -16.21 -55.08 32.44
C GLY A 1006 -16.81 -54.69 31.08
N ASN A 1007 -16.61 -53.45 30.66
CA ASN A 1007 -17.02 -52.91 29.35
C ASN A 1007 -15.92 -53.04 28.28
N GLN A 1008 -14.92 -53.91 28.47
CA GLN A 1008 -13.80 -54.11 27.52
C GLN A 1008 -14.26 -54.41 26.08
N ASN A 1009 -15.38 -55.12 25.95
CA ASN A 1009 -16.02 -55.49 24.68
C ASN A 1009 -17.20 -54.57 24.31
N ASN A 1010 -17.54 -53.58 25.15
CA ASN A 1010 -18.68 -52.69 24.96
C ASN A 1010 -18.23 -51.22 25.05
N ARG A 1011 -17.19 -50.87 24.28
CA ARG A 1011 -16.51 -49.56 24.37
C ARG A 1011 -17.33 -48.36 23.89
N ILE A 1012 -18.57 -48.59 23.43
CA ILE A 1012 -19.57 -47.52 23.33
C ILE A 1012 -19.86 -46.85 24.68
N TYR A 1013 -19.44 -47.48 25.80
CA TYR A 1013 -19.34 -46.89 27.13
C TYR A 1013 -18.62 -45.54 27.17
N CYS A 1014 -17.63 -45.30 26.30
CA CYS A 1014 -16.92 -44.03 26.24
C CYS A 1014 -17.84 -42.88 25.80
N LYS A 1015 -18.66 -43.13 24.77
CA LYS A 1015 -19.67 -42.18 24.32
C LYS A 1015 -20.70 -41.89 25.40
N TRP A 1016 -21.25 -42.92 26.05
CA TRP A 1016 -22.19 -42.74 27.15
C TRP A 1016 -21.58 -41.90 28.28
N THR A 1017 -20.31 -42.14 28.62
CA THR A 1017 -19.61 -41.39 29.67
C THR A 1017 -19.56 -39.89 29.38
N ILE A 1018 -19.14 -39.50 28.17
CA ILE A 1018 -19.10 -38.08 27.78
C ILE A 1018 -20.52 -37.49 27.67
N GLU A 1019 -21.51 -38.25 27.22
CA GLU A 1019 -22.90 -37.79 27.21
C GLU A 1019 -23.42 -37.50 28.62
N GLN A 1020 -23.03 -38.28 29.64
CA GLN A 1020 -23.39 -37.97 31.03
C GLN A 1020 -22.78 -36.63 31.48
N GLU A 1021 -21.53 -36.36 31.12
CA GLU A 1021 -20.86 -35.09 31.43
C GLU A 1021 -21.53 -33.90 30.73
N LEU A 1022 -21.80 -34.02 29.42
CA LEU A 1022 -22.43 -32.96 28.63
C LEU A 1022 -23.85 -32.65 29.10
N ASN A 1023 -24.64 -33.67 29.42
CA ASN A 1023 -25.98 -33.49 29.97
C ASN A 1023 -25.92 -32.78 31.33
N ALA A 1024 -25.00 -33.18 32.22
CA ALA A 1024 -24.84 -32.56 33.54
C ALA A 1024 -24.41 -31.08 33.45
N ILE A 1025 -23.47 -30.77 32.55
CA ILE A 1025 -23.04 -29.41 32.23
C ILE A 1025 -24.25 -28.58 31.80
N GLY A 1026 -25.03 -29.08 30.84
CA GLY A 1026 -26.25 -28.41 30.36
C GLY A 1026 -27.30 -28.17 31.46
N LEU A 1027 -27.39 -29.07 32.45
CA LEU A 1027 -28.35 -28.97 33.55
C LEU A 1027 -27.94 -27.96 34.64
N SER A 1028 -26.65 -27.74 34.87
CA SER A 1028 -26.19 -27.07 36.10
C SER A 1028 -25.08 -26.04 35.93
N ASN A 1029 -24.17 -26.21 34.95
CA ASN A 1029 -23.09 -25.28 34.69
C ASN A 1029 -22.73 -25.25 33.20
N PRO A 1030 -23.47 -24.51 32.36
CA PRO A 1030 -23.25 -24.48 30.91
C PRO A 1030 -21.89 -23.90 30.47
N SER A 1031 -21.16 -23.23 31.36
CA SER A 1031 -19.79 -22.74 31.10
C SER A 1031 -18.70 -23.78 31.37
N ALA A 1032 -19.02 -24.91 32.00
CA ALA A 1032 -18.06 -25.96 32.24
C ALA A 1032 -17.72 -26.74 30.97
N THR A 1033 -16.53 -27.35 30.96
CA THR A 1033 -16.00 -28.10 29.83
C THR A 1033 -15.89 -29.59 30.16
N ALA A 1034 -16.38 -30.47 29.27
CA ALA A 1034 -16.23 -31.91 29.41
C ALA A 1034 -14.80 -32.36 29.02
N ILE A 1035 -14.19 -33.22 29.82
CA ILE A 1035 -12.87 -33.81 29.56
C ILE A 1035 -12.92 -35.34 29.70
N ALA A 1036 -12.23 -36.05 28.82
CA ALA A 1036 -12.20 -37.52 28.88
C ALA A 1036 -11.20 -38.00 29.93
N VAL A 1037 -11.61 -38.95 30.78
CA VAL A 1037 -10.74 -39.58 31.79
C VAL A 1037 -10.59 -41.08 31.51
N PRO A 1038 -9.86 -41.48 30.44
CA PRO A 1038 -9.69 -42.88 30.07
C PRO A 1038 -8.72 -43.60 31.01
N GLU A 1039 -8.64 -44.93 30.88
CA GLU A 1039 -7.99 -45.77 31.89
C GLU A 1039 -6.58 -46.26 31.53
N MET A 1040 -5.82 -46.47 32.60
CA MET A 1040 -4.63 -47.30 32.77
C MET A 1040 -4.70 -47.91 34.18
N PHE A 1041 -5.76 -48.68 34.45
CA PHE A 1041 -6.10 -49.13 35.80
C PHE A 1041 -5.69 -50.58 36.09
N VAL A 1042 -5.93 -51.52 35.16
CA VAL A 1042 -5.72 -52.96 35.35
C VAL A 1042 -5.21 -53.62 34.07
N ASP A 1043 -4.34 -54.61 34.19
CA ASP A 1043 -3.92 -55.47 33.06
C ASP A 1043 -5.15 -56.17 32.46
N PRO A 1044 -5.40 -56.05 31.14
CA PRO A 1044 -6.41 -56.88 30.48
C PRO A 1044 -5.95 -58.35 30.43
N ASP A 1045 -6.87 -59.26 30.09
CA ASP A 1045 -6.46 -60.64 29.78
C ASP A 1045 -5.41 -60.63 28.67
N ALA A 1046 -4.33 -61.41 28.84
CA ALA A 1046 -3.16 -61.41 27.94
C ALA A 1046 -3.51 -61.61 26.45
N GLN A 1047 -4.62 -62.30 26.16
CA GLN A 1047 -5.11 -62.52 24.80
C GLN A 1047 -5.58 -61.23 24.11
N PHE A 1048 -5.86 -60.16 24.86
CA PHE A 1048 -6.33 -58.87 24.34
C PHE A 1048 -5.25 -57.79 24.37
N ALA A 1049 -4.02 -58.08 24.82
CA ALA A 1049 -2.95 -57.09 24.93
C ALA A 1049 -2.65 -56.37 23.60
N TYR A 1050 -2.76 -57.08 22.46
CA TYR A 1050 -2.56 -56.51 21.13
C TYR A 1050 -3.60 -55.44 20.75
N LEU A 1051 -4.74 -55.37 21.45
CA LEU A 1051 -5.79 -54.37 21.23
C LEU A 1051 -5.53 -53.08 21.99
N ILE A 1052 -4.59 -53.03 22.94
CA ILE A 1052 -4.36 -51.86 23.80
C ILE A 1052 -4.12 -50.56 23.00
N PRO A 1053 -3.27 -50.52 21.96
CA PRO A 1053 -3.11 -49.30 21.15
C PRO A 1053 -4.39 -48.89 20.41
N ILE A 1054 -5.17 -49.88 19.95
CA ILE A 1054 -6.45 -49.65 19.28
C ILE A 1054 -7.48 -49.09 20.28
N TRP A 1055 -7.49 -49.62 21.50
CA TRP A 1055 -8.34 -49.18 22.59
C TRP A 1055 -8.04 -47.74 23.01
N ALA A 1056 -6.77 -47.39 23.25
CA ALA A 1056 -6.38 -46.04 23.63
C ALA A 1056 -6.83 -45.02 22.57
N ARG A 1057 -6.59 -45.31 21.30
CA ARG A 1057 -7.03 -44.47 20.18
C ARG A 1057 -8.55 -44.36 20.09
N HIS A 1058 -9.25 -45.50 20.12
CA HIS A 1058 -10.71 -45.54 20.08
C HIS A 1058 -11.34 -44.70 21.19
N ASP A 1059 -10.92 -44.91 22.44
CA ASP A 1059 -11.52 -44.29 23.61
C ASP A 1059 -11.36 -42.77 23.59
N VAL A 1060 -10.18 -42.27 23.18
CA VAL A 1060 -9.94 -40.84 23.04
C VAL A 1060 -10.79 -40.25 21.90
N TYR A 1061 -10.65 -40.73 20.67
CA TYR A 1061 -11.35 -40.11 19.52
C TYR A 1061 -12.87 -40.24 19.62
N LEU A 1062 -13.41 -41.33 20.20
CA LEU A 1062 -14.85 -41.43 20.46
C LEU A 1062 -15.31 -40.36 21.44
N SER A 1063 -14.50 -40.06 22.46
CA SER A 1063 -14.79 -39.01 23.43
C SER A 1063 -14.77 -37.62 22.81
N LEU A 1064 -13.77 -37.32 21.96
CA LEU A 1064 -13.67 -36.03 21.25
C LEU A 1064 -14.80 -35.82 20.25
N ILE A 1065 -15.15 -36.87 19.48
CA ILE A 1065 -16.30 -36.83 18.56
C ILE A 1065 -17.59 -36.55 19.33
N THR A 1066 -17.73 -37.11 20.54
CA THR A 1066 -18.92 -36.93 21.38
C THR A 1066 -18.98 -35.53 21.99
N GLY A 1067 -17.84 -34.93 22.35
CA GLY A 1067 -17.78 -33.52 22.77
C GLY A 1067 -16.72 -33.17 23.83
N ALA A 1068 -15.87 -34.12 24.23
CA ALA A 1068 -14.76 -33.82 25.14
C ALA A 1068 -13.77 -32.84 24.49
N LYS A 1069 -13.20 -31.94 25.29
CA LYS A 1069 -12.25 -30.89 24.86
C LYS A 1069 -10.88 -30.99 25.55
N GLY A 1070 -10.60 -32.13 26.19
CA GLY A 1070 -9.33 -32.45 26.83
C GLY A 1070 -9.30 -33.91 27.27
N VAL A 1071 -8.12 -34.41 27.61
CA VAL A 1071 -7.88 -35.80 28.04
C VAL A 1071 -6.97 -35.83 29.26
N GLU A 1072 -7.41 -36.54 30.30
CA GLU A 1072 -6.68 -36.72 31.56
C GLU A 1072 -6.68 -38.20 31.93
N ILE A 1073 -5.60 -38.92 31.60
CA ILE A 1073 -5.55 -40.38 31.68
C ILE A 1073 -5.27 -40.85 33.11
N PHE A 1074 -6.09 -41.78 33.60
CA PHE A 1074 -5.98 -42.36 34.93
C PHE A 1074 -5.45 -43.81 34.91
N SER A 1075 -4.17 -44.09 35.22
CA SER A 1075 -3.10 -43.17 35.64
C SER A 1075 -1.74 -43.58 35.06
N GLY A 1076 -0.82 -42.63 34.93
CA GLY A 1076 0.58 -42.86 34.54
C GLY A 1076 1.46 -43.45 35.66
N TRP A 1077 0.89 -43.86 36.80
CA TRP A 1077 1.64 -44.54 37.87
C TRP A 1077 1.78 -46.04 37.58
N ARG A 1078 3.01 -46.55 37.58
CA ARG A 1078 3.30 -47.99 37.47
C ARG A 1078 2.85 -48.74 38.74
N ARG A 1079 1.62 -49.25 38.70
CA ARG A 1079 0.93 -49.86 39.85
C ARG A 1079 0.92 -51.40 39.79
N PRO A 1080 0.74 -52.09 40.94
CA PRO A 1080 0.71 -53.56 40.97
C PRO A 1080 -0.38 -54.19 40.08
N GLU A 1081 -1.51 -53.51 39.90
CA GLU A 1081 -2.63 -54.00 39.09
C GLU A 1081 -2.41 -53.89 37.57
N LEU A 1082 -1.44 -53.09 37.11
CA LEU A 1082 -1.08 -52.90 35.70
C LEU A 1082 0.45 -53.09 35.55
N THR A 1083 0.89 -54.33 35.63
CA THR A 1083 2.33 -54.66 35.65
C THR A 1083 2.85 -55.05 34.28
N ASN A 1084 2.04 -55.76 33.48
CA ASN A 1084 2.52 -56.41 32.27
C ASN A 1084 2.41 -55.52 31.03
N TYR A 1085 1.43 -54.62 31.00
CA TYR A 1085 1.08 -53.89 29.77
C TYR A 1085 1.07 -52.36 29.92
N PHE A 1086 1.75 -51.83 30.93
CA PHE A 1086 1.86 -50.37 31.13
C PHE A 1086 2.46 -49.67 29.91
N ASP A 1087 3.54 -50.23 29.35
CA ASP A 1087 4.27 -49.62 28.25
C ASP A 1087 3.41 -49.57 26.98
N GLU A 1088 2.62 -50.62 26.70
CA GLU A 1088 1.68 -50.67 25.58
C GLU A 1088 0.58 -49.61 25.70
N TYR A 1089 0.04 -49.38 26.91
CA TYR A 1089 -0.92 -48.31 27.16
C TYR A 1089 -0.28 -46.93 27.00
N TYR A 1090 0.89 -46.71 27.63
CA TYR A 1090 1.63 -45.45 27.50
C TYR A 1090 1.89 -45.12 26.03
N GLN A 1091 2.40 -46.08 25.26
CA GLN A 1091 2.69 -45.88 23.83
C GLN A 1091 1.41 -45.67 23.00
N GLY A 1092 0.31 -46.34 23.36
CA GLY A 1092 -1.00 -46.11 22.75
C GLY A 1092 -1.52 -44.69 22.97
N TYR A 1093 -1.41 -44.14 24.18
CA TYR A 1093 -1.79 -42.75 24.44
C TYR A 1093 -0.79 -41.75 23.86
N ALA A 1094 0.51 -42.05 23.89
CA ALA A 1094 1.56 -41.21 23.29
C ALA A 1094 1.38 -41.07 21.77
N SER A 1095 0.96 -42.14 21.07
CA SER A 1095 0.65 -42.01 19.64
C SER A 1095 -0.50 -41.04 19.39
N VAL A 1096 -1.54 -41.09 20.21
CA VAL A 1096 -2.68 -40.18 20.12
C VAL A 1096 -2.29 -38.75 20.49
N ALA A 1097 -1.46 -38.58 21.51
CA ALA A 1097 -0.94 -37.27 21.92
C ALA A 1097 -0.15 -36.59 20.80
N ARG A 1098 0.70 -37.34 20.07
CA ARG A 1098 1.39 -36.84 18.87
C ARG A 1098 0.44 -36.48 17.73
N GLU A 1099 -0.64 -37.23 17.54
CA GLU A 1099 -1.66 -36.88 16.52
C GLU A 1099 -2.42 -35.60 16.88
N LEU A 1100 -2.72 -35.39 18.16
CA LEU A 1100 -3.50 -34.24 18.61
C LEU A 1100 -2.65 -32.97 18.76
N ASN A 1101 -1.41 -33.08 19.23
CA ASN A 1101 -0.55 -31.94 19.59
C ASN A 1101 0.78 -31.85 18.81
N GLY A 1102 1.08 -32.82 17.95
CA GLY A 1102 2.24 -32.78 17.05
C GLY A 1102 1.87 -32.19 15.69
N ASP A 1103 2.58 -32.60 14.64
CA ASP A 1103 2.48 -32.01 13.29
C ASP A 1103 1.07 -32.03 12.69
N LEU A 1104 0.25 -33.03 13.03
CA LEU A 1104 -1.14 -33.10 12.56
C LEU A 1104 -2.07 -32.11 13.28
N ASN A 1105 -1.70 -31.65 14.48
CA ASN A 1105 -2.39 -30.66 15.31
C ASN A 1105 -3.93 -30.85 15.40
N LEU A 1106 -4.39 -32.10 15.46
CA LEU A 1106 -5.83 -32.40 15.40
C LEU A 1106 -6.60 -31.95 16.63
N GLY A 1107 -5.90 -31.72 17.76
CA GLY A 1107 -6.46 -31.12 18.96
C GLY A 1107 -7.03 -29.73 18.67
N HIS A 1108 -6.31 -28.91 17.90
CA HIS A 1108 -6.77 -27.59 17.49
C HIS A 1108 -8.04 -27.68 16.64
N VAL A 1109 -8.10 -28.63 15.69
CA VAL A 1109 -9.31 -28.90 14.88
C VAL A 1109 -10.50 -29.26 15.77
N PHE A 1110 -10.32 -30.08 16.81
CA PHE A 1110 -11.40 -30.41 17.73
C PHE A 1110 -11.83 -29.25 18.62
N LEU A 1111 -10.91 -28.36 19.02
CA LEU A 1111 -11.25 -27.20 19.86
C LEU A 1111 -11.96 -26.11 19.08
N PHE A 1112 -11.37 -25.71 17.95
CA PHE A 1112 -11.69 -24.47 17.24
C PHE A 1112 -12.20 -24.69 15.82
N GLY A 1113 -12.27 -25.93 15.33
CA GLY A 1113 -12.91 -26.22 14.05
C GLY A 1113 -14.43 -26.12 14.11
N GLN A 1114 -15.05 -25.72 13.00
CA GLN A 1114 -16.51 -25.62 12.89
C GLN A 1114 -17.12 -26.98 12.54
N ARG A 1115 -18.00 -27.51 13.39
CA ARG A 1115 -18.78 -28.71 13.05
C ARG A 1115 -19.77 -28.41 11.92
N ARG A 1116 -19.79 -29.25 10.90
CA ARG A 1116 -20.70 -29.20 9.74
C ARG A 1116 -21.52 -30.49 9.63
N SER A 1117 -22.67 -30.45 8.95
CA SER A 1117 -23.64 -31.56 8.89
C SER A 1117 -24.03 -31.97 7.46
N ASP A 1118 -23.26 -31.53 6.48
CA ASP A 1118 -23.42 -31.76 5.04
C ASP A 1118 -22.86 -33.11 4.56
N ILE A 1119 -21.88 -33.68 5.27
CA ILE A 1119 -21.42 -35.07 5.05
C ILE A 1119 -22.34 -36.05 5.80
N SER A 1120 -22.78 -37.09 5.10
CA SER A 1120 -23.58 -38.19 5.65
C SER A 1120 -22.80 -39.51 5.65
N VAL A 1121 -22.91 -40.27 6.73
CA VAL A 1121 -22.31 -41.61 6.88
C VAL A 1121 -23.41 -42.65 7.08
N THR A 1122 -23.49 -43.63 6.18
CA THR A 1122 -24.50 -44.70 6.20
C THR A 1122 -23.85 -46.07 6.34
N ILE A 1123 -24.31 -46.87 7.30
CA ILE A 1123 -23.81 -48.25 7.48
C ILE A 1123 -24.40 -49.16 6.39
N MET A 1124 -23.51 -49.80 5.63
CA MET A 1124 -23.85 -50.69 4.52
C MET A 1124 -23.83 -52.16 4.94
N SER A 1125 -22.87 -52.55 5.77
CA SER A 1125 -22.74 -53.91 6.30
C SER A 1125 -22.06 -53.92 7.67
N GLY A 1126 -22.27 -54.99 8.45
CA GLY A 1126 -21.87 -55.09 9.86
C GLY A 1126 -22.99 -54.66 10.81
N PRO A 1127 -22.75 -54.67 12.13
CA PRO A 1127 -23.72 -54.23 13.13
C PRO A 1127 -24.05 -52.75 12.96
N ALA A 1128 -25.33 -52.38 12.94
CA ALA A 1128 -25.75 -50.98 12.87
C ALA A 1128 -25.61 -50.22 14.21
N THR A 1129 -25.59 -50.95 15.31
CA THR A 1129 -25.56 -50.41 16.67
C THR A 1129 -24.53 -51.14 17.53
N ALA A 1130 -23.91 -50.40 18.45
CA ALA A 1130 -23.17 -50.96 19.58
C ALA A 1130 -23.99 -50.77 20.86
N SER A 1131 -23.85 -51.66 21.85
CA SER A 1131 -24.63 -51.58 23.07
C SER A 1131 -23.85 -52.04 24.29
N MET A 1132 -24.27 -51.57 25.45
CA MET A 1132 -23.78 -51.98 26.75
C MET A 1132 -24.94 -52.11 27.74
N THR A 1133 -24.72 -52.81 28.85
CA THR A 1133 -25.74 -53.02 29.90
C THR A 1133 -25.33 -52.46 31.26
N THR A 1134 -24.08 -52.03 31.40
CA THR A 1134 -23.48 -51.61 32.67
C THR A 1134 -22.73 -50.29 32.46
N PRO A 1135 -22.97 -49.27 33.30
CA PRO A 1135 -23.79 -49.29 34.52
C PRO A 1135 -25.30 -49.32 34.26
N GLU A 1136 -25.74 -48.97 33.05
CA GLU A 1136 -27.12 -49.10 32.60
C GLU A 1136 -27.18 -49.46 31.10
N ALA A 1137 -28.37 -49.81 30.61
CA ALA A 1137 -28.57 -50.17 29.22
C ALA A 1137 -28.45 -48.94 28.31
N TYR A 1138 -27.51 -48.99 27.38
CA TYR A 1138 -27.25 -47.91 26.42
C TYR A 1138 -26.96 -48.49 25.04
N THR A 1139 -27.55 -47.88 24.02
CA THR A 1139 -27.40 -48.28 22.61
C THR A 1139 -27.22 -47.03 21.76
N ALA A 1140 -26.18 -47.03 20.92
CA ALA A 1140 -25.92 -45.98 19.94
C ALA A 1140 -25.50 -46.61 18.61
N SER A 1141 -25.36 -45.78 17.57
CA SER A 1141 -24.77 -46.19 16.31
C SER A 1141 -23.41 -46.85 16.54
N SER A 1142 -23.12 -47.94 15.82
CA SER A 1142 -21.80 -48.56 15.86
C SER A 1142 -20.73 -47.67 15.21
N ILE A 1143 -21.13 -46.76 14.32
CA ILE A 1143 -20.26 -45.75 13.74
C ILE A 1143 -20.65 -44.38 14.28
N ASN A 1144 -19.69 -43.71 14.91
CA ASN A 1144 -19.82 -42.33 15.36
C ASN A 1144 -18.82 -41.47 14.59
N TYR A 1145 -19.22 -40.26 14.23
CA TYR A 1145 -18.40 -39.41 13.37
C TYR A 1145 -18.54 -37.93 13.70
N ALA A 1146 -17.49 -37.18 13.37
CA ALA A 1146 -17.49 -35.72 13.38
C ALA A 1146 -16.99 -35.23 12.03
N ASN A 1147 -17.69 -34.24 11.50
CA ASN A 1147 -17.35 -33.53 10.28
C ASN A 1147 -17.03 -32.09 10.66
N ILE A 1148 -15.77 -31.69 10.48
CA ILE A 1148 -15.22 -30.44 11.01
C ILE A 1148 -14.50 -29.71 9.88
N ALA A 1149 -14.80 -28.42 9.71
CA ALA A 1149 -14.06 -27.51 8.84
C ALA A 1149 -13.06 -26.70 9.67
N ASP A 1150 -11.85 -26.48 9.15
CA ASP A 1150 -10.86 -25.57 9.72
C ASP A 1150 -10.89 -24.20 9.02
N THR A 1151 -9.99 -23.30 9.45
CA THR A 1151 -9.85 -21.94 8.92
C THR A 1151 -9.32 -21.89 7.49
N THR A 1152 -8.77 -22.99 6.96
CA THR A 1152 -8.28 -23.10 5.57
C THR A 1152 -9.36 -23.59 4.60
N GLY A 1153 -10.55 -23.93 5.12
CA GLY A 1153 -11.61 -24.58 4.35
C GLY A 1153 -11.44 -26.09 4.20
N ALA A 1154 -10.34 -26.68 4.70
CA ALA A 1154 -10.15 -28.12 4.69
C ALA A 1154 -11.19 -28.84 5.56
N ARG A 1155 -11.59 -30.04 5.12
CA ARG A 1155 -12.69 -30.80 5.73
C ARG A 1155 -12.17 -32.08 6.36
N TYR A 1156 -12.37 -32.25 7.67
CA TYR A 1156 -11.97 -33.43 8.43
C TYR A 1156 -13.20 -34.27 8.77
N LEU A 1157 -13.22 -35.52 8.32
CA LEU A 1157 -14.21 -36.52 8.69
C LEU A 1157 -13.58 -37.59 9.57
N PHE A 1158 -13.78 -37.47 10.88
CA PHE A 1158 -13.40 -38.47 11.86
C PHE A 1158 -14.47 -39.55 11.95
N LEU A 1159 -14.09 -40.82 11.90
CA LEU A 1159 -14.96 -41.98 11.98
C LEU A 1159 -14.44 -42.94 13.04
N VAL A 1160 -15.30 -43.38 13.95
CA VAL A 1160 -14.97 -44.37 14.98
C VAL A 1160 -15.96 -45.52 14.92
N ASN A 1161 -15.45 -46.74 14.73
CA ASN A 1161 -16.23 -47.97 14.84
C ASN A 1161 -16.18 -48.50 16.28
N SER A 1162 -17.32 -48.61 16.96
CA SER A 1162 -17.42 -49.18 18.31
C SER A 1162 -17.97 -50.61 18.33
N ALA A 1163 -18.11 -51.26 17.18
CA ALA A 1163 -18.44 -52.70 17.10
C ALA A 1163 -17.17 -53.56 17.20
N ASN A 1164 -17.33 -54.79 17.71
CA ASN A 1164 -16.28 -55.82 17.74
C ASN A 1164 -16.17 -56.61 16.42
N SER A 1165 -16.62 -56.03 15.32
CA SER A 1165 -16.55 -56.61 13.98
C SER A 1165 -16.35 -55.50 12.95
N ASP A 1166 -15.94 -55.88 11.75
CA ASP A 1166 -15.85 -54.96 10.61
C ASP A 1166 -17.22 -54.31 10.36
N VAL A 1167 -17.20 -53.01 10.08
CA VAL A 1167 -18.37 -52.23 9.65
C VAL A 1167 -18.00 -51.48 8.38
N THR A 1168 -18.75 -51.72 7.31
CA THR A 1168 -18.60 -50.97 6.06
C THR A 1168 -19.59 -49.82 6.05
N VAL A 1169 -19.10 -48.61 5.78
CA VAL A 1169 -19.91 -47.41 5.62
C VAL A 1169 -19.78 -46.83 4.23
N ASN A 1170 -20.85 -46.19 3.76
CA ASN A 1170 -20.85 -45.29 2.64
C ASN A 1170 -20.86 -43.85 3.15
N ILE A 1171 -19.93 -43.04 2.67
CA ILE A 1171 -19.79 -41.61 2.96
C ILE A 1171 -20.31 -40.87 1.73
N SER A 1172 -21.27 -39.98 1.91
CA SER A 1172 -21.93 -39.22 0.85
C SER A 1172 -22.11 -37.75 1.24
N GLY A 1173 -22.55 -36.92 0.30
CA GLY A 1173 -22.63 -35.46 0.50
C GLY A 1173 -21.30 -34.77 0.22
N LEU A 1174 -20.41 -35.45 -0.51
CA LEU A 1174 -19.18 -34.86 -1.04
C LEU A 1174 -19.49 -34.14 -2.37
N PRO A 1175 -18.68 -33.15 -2.76
CA PRO A 1175 -18.79 -32.53 -4.08
C PRO A 1175 -18.71 -33.55 -5.22
N THR A 1176 -19.37 -33.25 -6.34
CA THR A 1176 -19.33 -34.10 -7.55
C THR A 1176 -18.06 -33.93 -8.35
N GLU A 1177 -17.42 -32.79 -8.17
CA GLU A 1177 -16.16 -32.37 -8.74
C GLU A 1177 -15.00 -33.18 -8.16
N THR A 1178 -13.83 -33.12 -8.80
CA THR A 1178 -12.64 -33.81 -8.30
C THR A 1178 -12.26 -33.23 -6.95
N ILE A 1179 -12.16 -34.04 -5.91
CA ILE A 1179 -11.60 -33.66 -4.61
C ILE A 1179 -10.36 -34.52 -4.31
N ARG A 1180 -9.46 -34.00 -3.48
CA ARG A 1180 -8.33 -34.78 -2.95
C ARG A 1180 -8.69 -35.26 -1.55
N ARG A 1181 -8.53 -36.56 -1.31
CA ARG A 1181 -8.81 -37.21 -0.02
C ARG A 1181 -7.56 -37.90 0.49
N GLN A 1182 -7.22 -37.63 1.74
CA GLN A 1182 -6.16 -38.32 2.48
C GLN A 1182 -6.73 -39.02 3.70
N ASP A 1183 -6.28 -40.24 3.97
CA ASP A 1183 -6.46 -40.88 5.28
C ASP A 1183 -5.26 -40.48 6.14
N ILE A 1184 -5.44 -39.49 7.00
CA ILE A 1184 -4.31 -38.82 7.67
C ILE A 1184 -3.55 -39.73 8.64
N PHE A 1185 -4.09 -40.91 8.93
CA PHE A 1185 -3.47 -41.89 9.81
C PHE A 1185 -2.69 -42.99 9.08
N ASP A 1186 -2.97 -43.20 7.79
CA ASP A 1186 -2.43 -44.32 7.01
C ASP A 1186 -1.62 -43.88 5.78
N SER A 1187 -1.80 -42.66 5.26
CA SER A 1187 -1.06 -42.17 4.08
C SER A 1187 -0.57 -40.73 4.26
N THR A 1188 0.62 -40.45 3.72
CA THR A 1188 1.11 -39.07 3.52
C THR A 1188 0.52 -38.44 2.27
N ASP A 1189 0.05 -39.26 1.33
CA ASP A 1189 -0.33 -38.80 0.00
C ASP A 1189 -1.86 -38.66 -0.12
N TYR A 1190 -2.28 -37.65 -0.88
CA TYR A 1190 -3.67 -37.47 -1.29
C TYR A 1190 -4.02 -38.37 -2.46
N ALA A 1191 -5.16 -39.05 -2.37
CA ALA A 1191 -5.78 -39.71 -3.51
C ALA A 1191 -6.81 -38.79 -4.16
N ALA A 1192 -6.71 -38.60 -5.48
CA ALA A 1192 -7.77 -37.95 -6.24
C ALA A 1192 -9.04 -38.82 -6.22
N MET A 1193 -10.18 -38.20 -5.99
CA MET A 1193 -11.48 -38.84 -5.94
C MET A 1193 -12.47 -38.06 -6.79
N ASN A 1194 -13.16 -38.78 -7.67
CA ASN A 1194 -14.25 -38.25 -8.47
C ASN A 1194 -15.56 -38.87 -7.99
N GLY A 1195 -16.57 -38.03 -7.76
CA GLY A 1195 -17.91 -38.47 -7.36
C GLY A 1195 -18.29 -38.09 -5.93
N ASP A 1196 -19.59 -38.07 -5.68
CA ASP A 1196 -20.25 -37.56 -4.48
C ASP A 1196 -20.21 -38.51 -3.26
N ASN A 1197 -19.65 -39.72 -3.44
CA ASN A 1197 -19.61 -40.74 -2.39
C ASN A 1197 -18.47 -41.76 -2.53
N PHE A 1198 -18.07 -42.36 -1.42
CA PHE A 1198 -17.21 -43.55 -1.38
C PHE A 1198 -17.55 -44.46 -0.21
N SER A 1199 -17.11 -45.71 -0.28
CA SER A 1199 -17.25 -46.67 0.82
C SER A 1199 -15.90 -47.01 1.45
N VAL A 1200 -15.91 -47.24 2.77
CA VAL A 1200 -14.76 -47.69 3.56
C VAL A 1200 -15.21 -48.75 4.56
N THR A 1201 -14.37 -49.77 4.78
CA THR A 1201 -14.55 -50.74 5.87
C THR A 1201 -13.65 -50.37 7.04
N LEU A 1202 -14.23 -50.15 8.20
CA LEU A 1202 -13.52 -49.95 9.45
C LEU A 1202 -13.41 -51.30 10.17
N ALA A 1203 -12.18 -51.69 10.52
CA ALA A 1203 -11.91 -52.86 11.36
C ALA A 1203 -12.55 -52.67 12.77
N PRO A 1204 -12.62 -53.71 13.61
CA PRO A 1204 -13.20 -53.60 14.95
C PRO A 1204 -12.46 -52.52 15.75
N LEU A 1205 -13.20 -51.62 16.40
CA LEU A 1205 -12.63 -50.55 17.23
C LEU A 1205 -11.73 -49.54 16.47
N ALA A 1206 -11.71 -49.57 15.14
CA ALA A 1206 -10.84 -48.71 14.35
C ALA A 1206 -11.30 -47.25 14.33
N VAL A 1207 -10.31 -46.36 14.25
CA VAL A 1207 -10.48 -44.93 14.03
C VAL A 1207 -9.89 -44.58 12.67
N LYS A 1208 -10.64 -43.81 11.87
CA LYS A 1208 -10.22 -43.28 10.57
C LYS A 1208 -10.43 -41.77 10.58
N CYS A 1209 -9.57 -41.00 9.93
CA CYS A 1209 -9.82 -39.60 9.67
C CYS A 1209 -9.49 -39.28 8.22
N TYR A 1210 -10.49 -38.79 7.49
CA TYR A 1210 -10.31 -38.32 6.14
C TYR A 1210 -10.21 -36.80 6.10
N ARG A 1211 -9.09 -36.28 5.59
CA ARG A 1211 -8.95 -34.88 5.22
C ARG A 1211 -9.30 -34.72 3.74
N PHE A 1212 -10.28 -33.87 3.43
CA PHE A 1212 -10.64 -33.49 2.08
C PHE A 1212 -10.18 -32.06 1.82
N VAL A 1213 -9.64 -31.85 0.63
CA VAL A 1213 -9.29 -30.55 0.09
C VAL A 1213 -9.76 -30.47 -1.38
N PRO A 1214 -9.91 -29.27 -1.95
CA PRO A 1214 -10.22 -29.10 -3.37
C PRO A 1214 -9.27 -29.89 -4.29
N GLY A 1215 -9.80 -30.40 -5.40
CA GLY A 1215 -9.06 -31.25 -6.35
C GLY A 1215 -8.26 -30.49 -7.41
N GLY A 1216 -7.85 -29.26 -7.12
CA GLY A 1216 -6.85 -28.53 -7.89
C GLY A 1216 -5.51 -29.26 -7.85
N ALA A 1217 -4.92 -29.49 -9.02
CA ALA A 1217 -3.69 -30.25 -9.17
C ALA A 1217 -2.51 -29.54 -8.48
N ASP A 1218 -1.76 -30.36 -7.76
CA ASP A 1218 -0.38 -30.16 -7.31
C ASP A 1218 0.52 -29.59 -8.43
N ILE A 1219 1.46 -28.71 -8.08
CA ILE A 1219 2.60 -28.21 -8.88
C ILE A 1219 3.44 -29.36 -9.50
N SER A 1220 3.27 -30.57 -8.99
CA SER A 1220 3.69 -31.80 -9.64
C SER A 1220 2.49 -32.46 -10.33
N GLY A 1221 2.58 -32.68 -11.64
CA GLY A 1221 1.53 -33.36 -12.40
C GLY A 1221 1.20 -34.76 -11.82
N PRO A 1222 0.16 -35.46 -12.33
CA PRO A 1222 -0.42 -36.68 -11.74
C PRO A 1222 0.51 -37.89 -11.58
N THR A 1223 1.81 -37.74 -11.88
CA THR A 1223 2.87 -38.73 -11.71
C THR A 1223 4.03 -38.24 -10.82
N GLY A 1224 3.92 -37.10 -10.14
CA GLY A 1224 5.03 -36.54 -9.35
C GLY A 1224 6.13 -35.87 -10.16
N ILE A 1225 5.83 -35.38 -11.38
CA ILE A 1225 6.80 -34.66 -12.24
C ILE A 1225 6.17 -33.34 -12.68
N SER A 1226 6.93 -32.24 -12.57
CA SER A 1226 6.53 -30.89 -13.02
C SER A 1226 5.97 -30.91 -14.44
N ASP A 1227 4.79 -30.31 -14.63
CA ASP A 1227 4.11 -30.22 -15.93
C ASP A 1227 4.58 -29.01 -16.77
N GLY A 1228 5.48 -28.19 -16.21
CA GLY A 1228 6.15 -27.07 -16.87
C GLY A 1228 5.24 -25.88 -17.18
N LYS A 1229 4.09 -25.74 -16.50
CA LYS A 1229 3.16 -24.62 -16.69
C LYS A 1229 2.76 -24.01 -15.36
N ILE A 1230 2.74 -22.68 -15.29
CA ILE A 1230 2.13 -21.94 -14.18
C ILE A 1230 0.67 -21.66 -14.57
N ASN A 1231 -0.26 -22.10 -13.74
CA ASN A 1231 -1.70 -21.91 -13.86
C ASN A 1231 -2.30 -21.34 -12.56
N MET A 1232 -3.60 -21.06 -12.53
CA MET A 1232 -4.26 -20.36 -11.42
C MET A 1232 -4.18 -21.13 -10.07
N PHE A 1233 -4.06 -22.45 -10.10
CA PHE A 1233 -3.94 -23.30 -8.90
C PHE A 1233 -2.52 -23.27 -8.30
N ASP A 1234 -1.49 -23.14 -9.15
CA ASP A 1234 -0.11 -22.92 -8.71
C ASP A 1234 0.00 -21.57 -7.97
N PHE A 1235 -0.73 -20.57 -8.47
CA PHE A 1235 -0.78 -19.23 -7.88
C PHE A 1235 -1.45 -19.20 -6.50
N ALA A 1236 -2.54 -19.95 -6.30
CA ALA A 1236 -3.22 -20.06 -5.01
C ALA A 1236 -2.36 -20.75 -3.94
N THR A 1237 -1.66 -21.83 -4.31
CA THR A 1237 -0.76 -22.56 -3.39
C THR A 1237 0.47 -21.71 -3.01
N MET A 1238 1.00 -20.93 -3.95
CA MET A 1238 2.08 -19.98 -3.67
C MET A 1238 1.61 -18.82 -2.78
N ALA A 1239 0.35 -18.40 -2.89
CA ALA A 1239 -0.23 -17.36 -2.05
C ALA A 1239 -0.50 -17.85 -0.61
N GLU A 1240 -1.05 -19.05 -0.41
CA GLU A 1240 -1.23 -19.65 0.92
C GLU A 1240 0.10 -19.78 1.68
N ASN A 1241 1.14 -20.32 1.02
CA ASN A 1241 2.47 -20.44 1.62
C ASN A 1241 3.13 -19.08 1.93
N TRP A 1242 2.79 -18.03 1.16
CA TRP A 1242 3.29 -16.68 1.39
C TRP A 1242 2.58 -16.00 2.57
N MET A 1243 1.27 -16.22 2.73
CA MET A 1243 0.49 -15.68 3.84
C MET A 1243 0.86 -16.30 5.19
N GLU A 1244 1.32 -17.56 5.22
CA GLU A 1244 1.78 -18.21 6.47
C GLU A 1244 3.17 -17.75 6.94
N CYS A 1245 4.06 -17.29 6.05
CA CYS A 1245 5.47 -17.07 6.42
C CYS A 1245 5.79 -15.64 6.95
N GLU A 1246 4.91 -14.63 6.83
CA GLU A 1246 5.04 -13.22 7.30
C GLU A 1246 6.36 -12.46 6.98
N ASN A 1247 7.39 -13.11 6.44
CA ASN A 1247 8.71 -12.57 6.11
C ASN A 1247 9.38 -13.36 4.97
N PRO A 1248 9.54 -12.77 3.76
CA PRO A 1248 10.10 -13.45 2.60
C PRO A 1248 11.63 -13.70 2.65
N GLU A 1249 12.32 -13.29 3.73
CA GLU A 1249 13.77 -13.54 3.91
C GLU A 1249 14.10 -14.73 4.84
N ASP A 1250 13.11 -15.42 5.42
CA ASP A 1250 13.38 -16.60 6.28
C ASP A 1250 13.75 -17.84 5.47
N LEU A 1251 15.00 -18.29 5.64
CA LEU A 1251 15.57 -19.46 4.95
C LEU A 1251 14.99 -20.82 5.41
N GLN A 1252 14.08 -20.84 6.39
CA GLN A 1252 13.39 -22.06 6.83
C GLN A 1252 12.11 -22.38 6.05
N CYS A 1253 11.57 -21.45 5.24
CA CYS A 1253 10.40 -21.66 4.37
C CYS A 1253 10.82 -22.05 2.93
N GLN A 1254 11.46 -23.22 2.73
CA GLN A 1254 11.75 -23.77 1.38
C GLN A 1254 10.73 -24.79 0.89
#